data_AF-A0A1W9WX80-F1
#
_entry.id   AF-A0A1W9WX80-F1
#
_cell.length_a   1.000
_cell.length_b   1.000
_cell.length_c   1.000
_cell.angle_alpha   90.00
_cell.angle_beta   90.00
_cell.angle_gamma   90.00
#
_symmetry.space_group_name_H-M   'P 1'
#
loop_
_entity.id
_entity.type
_entity.pdbx_description
1 polymer ?
#
loop_
_entity_poly.entity_id
_entity_poly.type
_entity_poly.pdbx_seq_one_letter_code
_entity_poly.pdbx_strand_id
1 'polypeptide(L)'
;MKSSTILLIHPPAASPAMPSWYAAVAAGALNDSGLNPVYYDANLEFFLTHILSKKQAHIHFQMIQKKHRSGKVSNEKYDKLKNIYGVVCETSIDMEKVRKKEFFDPHWFIGFKKIVNSILTLASQAYYPDIFHWGTHVSYEKGLNREFARHDPGTVILFISSPGQRQAAETMAGFIKSRYPETLVLAKGKPGIVFKEGKGFDQMVHGHGLEGLTMLMDIISRDHGTKNDPKGSIPDFRGMPMDKYLMPGPILPVHPLFFKDSVCLSDFLKDQVENCGIQGFVFLDDSLLFPDSDGPGDSANPDDLEQGAGKYSCQIWEQLDHWFSIKDSRTFFSMTVPIPDQVPGQVSDELQDLENKLPDLFSSGLKLIQWEWNYKKVKIPKKILWAASKQGIWNHVTGPNFIRDPGQSEQGRFIVNNPNIVHSYQQDISPGGTIRDFSGDGNTMPGFELMDYNKVQPLAGVPFWQTLEDPVFFLLYLSRLTRKSLGCLRADIPNQSLITLGSQMEFFYQSPSDLAPGILDEICKMVDAGGSVDLKYVRSNLEKAYLIGYAMEDGVILGNSCLKHPRKEFIQRINQITDFDLTHFVERGYTSVRPECRSLGVGARLLEGLTKRAGGHKIFSIISEDNLATHKIAKKNNTRKILTYFSEKVGKKMGIWMPEHMIENEWNLEK
;
A
#
# COMPACT_ATOMS: atom_id res chain seq x y z
N MET A 1 -34.28 -30.20 21.19
CA MET A 1 -33.89 -28.78 21.07
C MET A 1 -32.54 -28.73 20.39
N LYS A 2 -32.32 -27.82 19.43
CA LYS A 2 -30.99 -27.64 18.84
C LYS A 2 -30.03 -27.14 19.92
N SER A 3 -28.77 -27.53 19.84
CA SER A 3 -27.71 -27.03 20.72
C SER A 3 -27.66 -25.50 20.59
N SER A 4 -27.66 -24.79 21.72
CA SER A 4 -27.52 -23.33 21.74
C SER A 4 -26.11 -22.86 21.38
N THR A 5 -25.18 -23.80 21.24
CA THR A 5 -23.79 -23.51 20.87
C THR A 5 -23.67 -23.33 19.36
N ILE A 6 -23.09 -22.19 18.98
CA ILE A 6 -22.84 -21.82 17.58
C ILE A 6 -21.33 -21.67 17.37
N LEU A 7 -20.77 -22.43 16.44
CA LEU A 7 -19.35 -22.36 16.12
C LEU A 7 -19.10 -21.33 15.00
N LEU A 8 -18.38 -20.26 15.32
CA LEU A 8 -17.97 -19.19 14.42
C LEU A 8 -16.57 -19.49 13.89
N ILE A 9 -16.45 -19.68 12.58
CA ILE A 9 -15.20 -20.09 11.93
C ILE A 9 -14.66 -18.97 11.05
N HIS A 10 -13.38 -18.63 11.24
CA HIS A 10 -12.61 -17.85 10.28
C HIS A 10 -11.75 -18.79 9.41
N PRO A 11 -12.12 -19.03 8.14
CA PRO A 11 -11.45 -20.05 7.32
C PRO A 11 -9.99 -19.65 6.98
N PRO A 12 -9.10 -20.62 6.69
CA PRO A 12 -7.72 -20.32 6.27
C PRO A 12 -7.63 -19.47 5.01
N ALA A 13 -6.47 -18.82 4.85
CA ALA A 13 -6.09 -17.92 3.75
C ALA A 13 -6.52 -16.46 3.86
N ALA A 14 -6.71 -15.99 5.09
CA ALA A 14 -6.64 -14.57 5.39
C ALA A 14 -5.26 -14.23 5.97
N SER A 15 -4.99 -12.94 6.13
CA SER A 15 -3.84 -12.52 6.92
C SER A 15 -3.92 -13.08 8.34
N PRO A 16 -2.84 -13.69 8.88
CA PRO A 16 -2.79 -14.11 10.28
C PRO A 16 -2.57 -12.94 11.25
N ALA A 17 -2.62 -11.71 10.74
CA ALA A 17 -2.45 -10.50 11.52
C ALA A 17 -3.72 -10.17 12.31
N MET A 18 -4.91 -10.21 11.69
CA MET A 18 -6.12 -9.68 12.32
C MET A 18 -7.20 -10.72 12.63
N PRO A 19 -7.98 -10.50 13.72
CA PRO A 19 -9.23 -11.21 13.94
C PRO A 19 -10.31 -10.83 12.92
N SER A 20 -11.34 -11.67 12.80
CA SER A 20 -12.48 -11.41 11.92
C SER A 20 -13.49 -10.46 12.58
N TRP A 21 -13.61 -9.22 12.07
CA TRP A 21 -14.62 -8.25 12.51
C TRP A 21 -16.04 -8.83 12.52
N TYR A 22 -16.45 -9.43 11.40
CA TYR A 22 -17.80 -9.97 11.25
C TYR A 22 -18.13 -11.10 12.22
N ALA A 23 -17.13 -11.92 12.58
CA ALA A 23 -17.31 -12.95 13.59
C ALA A 23 -17.45 -12.35 15.00
N ALA A 24 -16.75 -11.24 15.30
CA ALA A 24 -16.90 -10.50 16.56
C ALA A 24 -18.29 -9.88 16.70
N VAL A 25 -18.77 -9.20 15.65
CA VAL A 25 -20.13 -8.63 15.63
C VAL A 25 -21.18 -9.73 15.80
N ALA A 26 -21.02 -10.85 15.08
CA ALA A 26 -21.95 -11.97 15.19
C ALA A 26 -21.99 -12.55 16.61
N ALA A 27 -20.86 -12.75 17.29
CA ALA A 27 -20.92 -13.26 18.66
C ALA A 27 -21.56 -12.28 19.63
N GLY A 28 -21.34 -10.96 19.48
CA GLY A 28 -22.06 -9.96 20.28
C GLY A 28 -23.57 -10.16 20.19
N ALA A 29 -24.09 -10.19 18.96
CA ALA A 29 -25.52 -10.39 18.71
C ALA A 29 -26.08 -11.74 19.23
N LEU A 30 -25.28 -12.80 19.09
CA LEU A 30 -25.66 -14.13 19.57
C LEU A 30 -25.66 -14.21 21.10
N ASN A 31 -24.66 -13.62 21.76
CA ASN A 31 -24.59 -13.53 23.22
C ASN A 31 -25.79 -12.75 23.79
N ASP A 32 -26.11 -11.59 23.20
CA ASP A 32 -27.25 -10.76 23.61
C ASP A 32 -28.60 -11.50 23.49
N SER A 33 -28.65 -12.52 22.62
CA SER A 33 -29.82 -13.36 22.39
C SER A 33 -29.82 -14.66 23.23
N GLY A 34 -28.87 -14.81 24.15
CA GLY A 34 -28.75 -15.97 25.04
C GLY A 34 -28.19 -17.23 24.36
N LEU A 35 -27.61 -17.11 23.17
CA LEU A 35 -26.90 -18.19 22.48
C LEU A 35 -25.43 -18.22 22.93
N ASN A 36 -24.75 -19.33 22.65
CA ASN A 36 -23.36 -19.55 23.08
C ASN A 36 -22.41 -19.59 21.87
N PRO A 37 -21.95 -18.44 21.35
CA PRO A 37 -20.97 -18.37 20.28
C PRO A 37 -19.59 -18.86 20.76
N VAL A 38 -18.98 -19.74 19.99
CA VAL A 38 -17.63 -20.26 20.21
C VAL A 38 -16.79 -20.00 18.97
N TYR A 39 -15.54 -19.60 19.15
CA TYR A 39 -14.65 -19.26 18.03
C TYR A 39 -13.71 -20.39 17.65
N TYR A 40 -13.55 -20.57 16.35
CA TYR A 40 -12.47 -21.34 15.76
C TYR A 40 -11.80 -20.56 14.63
N ASP A 41 -10.66 -19.95 14.93
CA ASP A 41 -9.83 -19.31 13.91
C ASP A 41 -8.95 -20.36 13.21
N ALA A 42 -9.54 -20.99 12.20
CA ALA A 42 -8.85 -21.97 11.37
C ALA A 42 -7.71 -21.35 10.55
N ASN A 43 -7.78 -20.04 10.26
CA ASN A 43 -6.68 -19.32 9.64
C ASN A 43 -5.45 -19.27 10.55
N LEU A 44 -5.66 -18.88 11.80
CA LEU A 44 -4.57 -18.80 12.77
C LEU A 44 -4.00 -20.20 13.08
N GLU A 45 -4.86 -21.21 13.27
CA GLU A 45 -4.40 -22.60 13.44
C GLU A 45 -3.60 -23.06 12.22
N PHE A 46 -4.03 -22.71 11.00
CA PHE A 46 -3.29 -23.03 9.78
C PHE A 46 -1.87 -22.45 9.79
N PHE A 47 -1.70 -21.17 10.08
CA PHE A 47 -0.37 -20.58 10.11
C PHE A 47 0.49 -21.19 11.21
N LEU A 48 -0.04 -21.32 12.43
CA LEU A 48 0.74 -21.80 13.57
C LEU A 48 1.12 -23.28 13.47
N THR A 49 0.22 -24.13 12.97
CA THR A 49 0.40 -25.58 13.02
C THR A 49 0.84 -26.18 11.69
N HIS A 50 0.46 -25.57 10.56
CA HIS A 50 0.74 -26.09 9.22
C HIS A 50 1.86 -25.35 8.50
N ILE A 51 1.87 -24.01 8.54
CA ILE A 51 2.89 -23.23 7.82
C ILE A 51 4.16 -23.09 8.65
N LEU A 52 4.07 -22.64 9.90
CA LEU A 52 5.26 -22.26 10.68
C LEU A 52 5.89 -23.45 11.43
N SER A 53 5.48 -24.69 11.13
CA SER A 53 5.95 -25.90 11.78
C SER A 53 7.05 -26.60 10.97
N LYS A 54 8.24 -26.77 11.56
CA LYS A 54 9.36 -27.53 10.94
C LYS A 54 8.95 -28.95 10.54
N LYS A 55 8.10 -29.61 11.35
CA LYS A 55 7.59 -30.95 11.07
C LYS A 55 6.78 -30.98 9.76
N GLN A 56 6.01 -29.93 9.49
CA GLN A 56 5.17 -29.85 8.30
C GLN A 56 6.00 -29.54 7.06
N ALA A 57 6.99 -28.65 7.16
CA ALA A 57 7.95 -28.44 6.07
C ALA A 57 8.63 -29.76 5.64
N HIS A 58 8.98 -30.63 6.60
CA HIS A 58 9.50 -31.97 6.31
C HIS A 58 8.49 -32.85 5.56
N ILE A 59 7.24 -32.89 6.01
CA ILE A 59 6.17 -33.65 5.35
C ILE A 59 5.95 -33.15 3.91
N HIS A 60 5.90 -31.83 3.70
CA HIS A 60 5.79 -31.24 2.37
C HIS A 60 6.95 -31.67 1.48
N PHE A 61 8.18 -31.64 1.99
CA PHE A 61 9.35 -32.07 1.23
C PHE A 61 9.34 -33.56 0.89
N GLN A 62 8.90 -34.44 1.79
CA GLN A 62 8.71 -35.87 1.50
C GLN A 62 7.69 -36.10 0.37
N MET A 63 6.60 -35.32 0.33
CA MET A 63 5.63 -35.38 -0.75
C MET A 63 6.21 -34.91 -2.09
N ILE A 64 7.01 -33.83 -2.07
CA ILE A 64 7.76 -33.35 -3.23
C ILE A 64 8.73 -34.44 -3.74
N GLN A 65 9.46 -35.11 -2.84
CA GLN A 65 10.33 -36.24 -3.19
C GLN A 65 9.57 -37.37 -3.88
N LYS A 66 8.37 -37.71 -3.38
CA LYS A 66 7.50 -38.71 -4.00
C LYS A 66 7.07 -38.28 -5.42
N LYS A 67 6.68 -37.02 -5.60
CA LYS A 67 6.31 -36.45 -6.91
C LYS A 67 7.50 -36.41 -7.88
N HIS A 68 8.69 -36.09 -7.39
CA HIS A 68 9.94 -36.12 -8.16
C HIS A 68 10.23 -37.53 -8.66
N ARG A 69 10.18 -38.54 -7.79
CA ARG A 69 10.34 -39.96 -8.17
C ARG A 69 9.30 -40.44 -9.19
N SER A 70 8.10 -39.85 -9.19
CA SER A 70 7.05 -40.16 -10.18
C SER A 70 7.13 -39.31 -11.45
N GLY A 71 8.17 -38.50 -11.64
CA GLY A 71 8.34 -37.61 -12.81
C GLY A 71 7.41 -36.40 -12.85
N LYS A 72 6.68 -36.09 -11.77
CA LYS A 72 5.75 -34.93 -11.71
C LYS A 72 6.44 -33.61 -11.34
N VAL A 73 7.70 -33.67 -10.90
CA VAL A 73 8.55 -32.51 -10.61
C VAL A 73 9.86 -32.74 -11.35
N SER A 74 10.31 -31.78 -12.15
CA SER A 74 11.58 -31.86 -12.88
C SER A 74 12.78 -31.85 -11.92
N ASN A 75 13.94 -32.38 -12.36
CA ASN A 75 15.16 -32.37 -11.55
C ASN A 75 15.56 -30.95 -11.11
N GLU A 76 15.55 -29.99 -12.05
CA GLU A 76 15.90 -28.60 -11.76
C GLU A 76 14.99 -27.99 -10.69
N LYS A 77 13.67 -28.22 -10.79
CA LYS A 77 12.70 -27.73 -9.81
C LYS A 77 12.87 -28.43 -8.46
N TYR A 78 13.17 -29.73 -8.46
CA TYR A 78 13.44 -30.49 -7.23
C TYR A 78 14.68 -29.97 -6.50
N ASP A 79 15.77 -29.69 -7.21
CA ASP A 79 17.00 -29.16 -6.60
C ASP A 79 16.77 -27.77 -5.98
N LYS A 80 16.01 -26.90 -6.65
CA LYS A 80 15.56 -25.61 -6.07
C LYS A 80 14.76 -25.82 -4.78
N LEU A 81 13.78 -26.72 -4.79
CA LEU A 81 12.95 -27.02 -3.61
C LEU A 81 13.75 -27.67 -2.47
N LYS A 82 14.75 -28.50 -2.80
CA LYS A 82 15.66 -29.11 -1.82
C LYS A 82 16.51 -28.04 -1.14
N ASN A 83 17.01 -27.05 -1.88
CA ASN A 83 17.75 -25.92 -1.31
C ASN A 83 16.86 -25.08 -0.39
N ILE A 84 15.63 -24.78 -0.83
CA ILE A 84 14.62 -24.08 -0.01
C ILE A 84 14.36 -24.84 1.30
N TYR A 85 14.16 -26.16 1.21
CA TYR A 85 13.94 -27.01 2.38
C TYR A 85 15.14 -27.00 3.35
N GLY A 86 16.38 -27.02 2.85
CA GLY A 86 17.59 -26.89 3.67
C GLY A 86 17.56 -25.61 4.52
N VAL A 87 17.31 -24.46 3.88
CA VAL A 87 17.21 -23.15 4.57
C VAL A 87 16.12 -23.14 5.64
N VAL A 88 14.95 -23.72 5.33
CA VAL A 88 13.82 -23.82 6.28
C VAL A 88 14.16 -24.70 7.49
N CYS A 89 14.91 -25.79 7.29
CA CYS A 89 15.32 -26.66 8.40
C CYS A 89 16.34 -26.02 9.33
N GLU A 90 17.32 -25.33 8.76
CA GLU A 90 18.37 -24.63 9.50
C GLU A 90 17.82 -23.44 10.28
N THR A 91 16.81 -22.76 9.74
CA THR A 91 16.26 -21.56 10.40
C THR A 91 15.15 -21.91 11.39
N SER A 92 15.28 -21.48 12.65
CA SER A 92 14.16 -21.52 13.61
C SER A 92 13.32 -20.27 13.49
N ILE A 93 12.03 -20.42 13.15
CA ILE A 93 11.06 -19.34 13.29
C ILE A 93 10.74 -19.19 14.77
N ASP A 94 11.21 -18.10 15.36
CA ASP A 94 10.89 -17.73 16.73
C ASP A 94 9.59 -16.93 16.74
N MET A 95 8.48 -17.60 17.06
CA MET A 95 7.16 -16.99 17.10
C MET A 95 7.06 -15.87 18.14
N GLU A 96 7.89 -15.91 19.19
CA GLU A 96 7.93 -14.84 20.18
C GLU A 96 8.50 -13.56 19.58
N LYS A 97 9.47 -13.65 18.67
CA LYS A 97 10.01 -12.47 17.96
C LYS A 97 8.98 -11.83 17.03
N VAL A 98 8.13 -12.64 16.37
CA VAL A 98 7.01 -12.14 15.56
C VAL A 98 6.04 -11.30 16.39
N ARG A 99 5.88 -11.66 17.67
CA ARG A 99 4.95 -11.03 18.62
C ARG A 99 5.60 -9.98 19.52
N LYS A 100 6.86 -9.60 19.26
CA LYS A 100 7.62 -8.66 20.09
C LYS A 100 8.24 -7.56 19.25
N LYS A 101 9.05 -6.72 19.91
CA LYS A 101 9.70 -5.55 19.32
C LYS A 101 10.57 -5.89 18.10
N GLU A 102 11.08 -7.11 18.02
CA GLU A 102 11.89 -7.61 16.90
C GLU A 102 11.12 -7.58 15.57
N PHE A 103 9.78 -7.67 15.59
CA PHE A 103 8.96 -7.49 14.40
C PHE A 103 9.20 -6.15 13.69
N PHE A 104 9.53 -5.10 14.45
CA PHE A 104 9.78 -3.76 13.91
C PHE A 104 11.20 -3.57 13.37
N ASP A 105 12.08 -4.58 13.47
CA ASP A 105 13.35 -4.60 12.76
C ASP A 105 13.10 -5.04 11.29
N PRO A 106 13.21 -4.12 10.32
CA PRO A 106 12.97 -4.47 8.92
C PRO A 106 13.90 -5.56 8.40
N HIS A 107 15.14 -5.64 8.90
CA HIS A 107 16.10 -6.65 8.48
C HIS A 107 15.64 -8.05 8.91
N TRP A 108 15.25 -8.18 10.18
CA TRP A 108 14.67 -9.41 10.69
C TRP A 108 13.38 -9.79 9.96
N PHE A 109 12.48 -8.83 9.70
CA PHE A 109 11.22 -9.07 9.01
C PHE A 109 11.41 -9.58 7.57
N ILE A 110 12.39 -9.06 6.81
CA ILE A 110 12.72 -9.57 5.47
C ILE A 110 13.13 -11.04 5.54
N GLY A 111 14.01 -11.40 6.47
CA GLY A 111 14.42 -12.79 6.69
C GLY A 111 13.23 -13.68 7.06
N PHE A 112 12.40 -13.24 8.01
CA PHE A 112 11.17 -13.94 8.40
C PHE A 112 10.23 -14.15 7.21
N LYS A 113 9.91 -13.10 6.44
CA LYS A 113 9.02 -13.17 5.27
C LYS A 113 9.57 -14.12 4.21
N LYS A 114 10.88 -14.12 3.95
CA LYS A 114 11.53 -15.06 3.02
C LYS A 114 11.33 -16.52 3.45
N ILE A 115 11.46 -16.82 4.75
CA ILE A 115 11.23 -18.17 5.29
C ILE A 115 9.75 -18.56 5.18
N VAL A 116 8.83 -17.66 5.53
CA VAL A 116 7.38 -17.93 5.39
C VAL A 116 7.03 -18.22 3.94
N ASN A 117 7.50 -17.40 3.00
CA ASN A 117 7.29 -17.61 1.57
C ASN A 117 7.93 -18.91 1.09
N SER A 118 9.13 -19.27 1.58
CA SER A 118 9.80 -20.54 1.30
C SER A 118 8.96 -21.75 1.73
N ILE A 119 8.37 -21.70 2.92
CA ILE A 119 7.50 -22.78 3.41
C ILE A 119 6.22 -22.85 2.59
N LEU A 120 5.62 -21.70 2.26
CA LEU A 120 4.45 -21.64 1.39
C LEU A 120 4.76 -22.22 0.00
N THR A 121 5.95 -21.96 -0.57
CA THR A 121 6.40 -22.59 -1.81
C THR A 121 6.53 -24.11 -1.66
N LEU A 122 7.08 -24.62 -0.56
CA LEU A 122 7.14 -26.07 -0.33
C LEU A 122 5.73 -26.67 -0.20
N ALA A 123 4.85 -26.06 0.57
CA ALA A 123 3.47 -26.50 0.73
C ALA A 123 2.74 -26.51 -0.62
N SER A 124 2.90 -25.46 -1.42
CA SER A 124 2.40 -25.37 -2.80
C SER A 124 2.77 -26.59 -3.63
N GLN A 125 4.06 -26.88 -3.72
CA GLN A 125 4.57 -27.93 -4.60
C GLN A 125 4.25 -29.34 -4.07
N ALA A 126 4.11 -29.49 -2.76
CA ALA A 126 3.72 -30.74 -2.13
C ALA A 126 2.30 -31.17 -2.52
N TYR A 127 1.32 -30.26 -2.51
CA TYR A 127 -0.08 -30.61 -2.74
C TYR A 127 -0.58 -30.35 -4.15
N TYR A 128 -0.05 -29.35 -4.86
CA TYR A 128 -0.56 -28.93 -6.17
C TYR A 128 0.49 -29.06 -7.28
N PRO A 129 0.07 -29.35 -8.53
CA PRO A 129 0.96 -29.25 -9.68
C PRO A 129 1.27 -27.78 -10.03
N ASP A 130 0.32 -26.87 -9.77
CA ASP A 130 0.44 -25.43 -10.01
C ASP A 130 0.51 -24.64 -8.68
N ILE A 131 1.02 -23.41 -8.75
CA ILE A 131 1.31 -22.50 -7.62
C ILE A 131 0.10 -22.41 -6.68
N PHE A 132 0.36 -22.31 -5.38
CA PHE A 132 -0.65 -22.28 -4.31
C PHE A 132 -1.68 -21.19 -4.59
N HIS A 133 -2.85 -21.60 -5.09
CA HIS A 133 -4.05 -20.88 -4.80
C HIS A 133 -4.47 -21.33 -3.40
N TRP A 134 -4.39 -20.41 -2.47
CA TRP A 134 -4.93 -20.57 -1.13
C TRP A 134 -6.26 -21.37 -1.15
N GLY A 135 -6.29 -22.51 -0.46
CA GLY A 135 -7.55 -23.13 -0.05
C GLY A 135 -7.81 -24.59 -0.44
N THR A 136 -6.93 -25.31 -1.13
CA THR A 136 -7.32 -26.64 -1.66
C THR A 136 -7.14 -27.84 -0.70
N HIS A 137 -6.31 -27.79 0.35
CA HIS A 137 -6.11 -28.89 1.33
C HIS A 137 -5.37 -28.39 2.58
N VAL A 138 -6.09 -27.74 3.47
CA VAL A 138 -5.61 -27.50 4.84
C VAL A 138 -6.14 -28.62 5.73
N SER A 139 -5.33 -29.19 6.62
CA SER A 139 -5.81 -30.23 7.56
C SER A 139 -6.56 -29.56 8.72
N TYR A 140 -7.71 -28.96 8.41
CA TYR A 140 -8.62 -28.39 9.42
C TYR A 140 -9.40 -29.47 10.18
N GLU A 141 -9.41 -30.72 9.69
CA GLU A 141 -10.22 -31.81 10.24
C GLU A 141 -9.93 -32.07 11.72
N LYS A 142 -8.66 -32.00 12.13
CA LYS A 142 -8.28 -32.22 13.54
C LYS A 142 -8.79 -31.11 14.44
N GLY A 143 -8.62 -29.85 14.01
CA GLY A 143 -9.15 -28.69 14.73
C GLY A 143 -10.67 -28.74 14.81
N LEU A 144 -11.36 -28.99 13.68
CA LEU A 144 -12.82 -29.14 13.66
C LEU A 144 -13.31 -30.28 14.55
N ASN A 145 -12.75 -31.48 14.43
CA ASN A 145 -13.14 -32.61 15.28
C ASN A 145 -12.95 -32.29 16.77
N ARG A 146 -11.88 -31.58 17.13
CA ARG A 146 -11.62 -31.13 18.51
C ARG A 146 -12.68 -30.15 18.99
N GLU A 147 -13.02 -29.15 18.18
CA GLU A 147 -14.06 -28.18 18.57
C GLU A 147 -15.45 -28.80 18.61
N PHE A 148 -15.80 -29.69 17.68
CA PHE A 148 -17.06 -30.45 17.73
C PHE A 148 -17.14 -31.37 18.95
N ALA A 149 -16.06 -32.10 19.27
CA ALA A 149 -16.03 -32.96 20.45
C ALA A 149 -16.13 -32.17 21.76
N ARG A 150 -15.64 -30.92 21.77
CA ARG A 150 -15.68 -30.05 22.95
C ARG A 150 -17.02 -29.34 23.13
N HIS A 151 -17.64 -28.91 22.04
CA HIS A 151 -18.73 -27.93 22.07
C HIS A 151 -20.06 -28.44 21.52
N ASP A 152 -20.05 -29.52 20.75
CA ASP A 152 -21.22 -30.11 20.07
C ASP A 152 -22.14 -29.05 19.43
N PRO A 153 -21.62 -28.25 18.47
CA PRO A 153 -22.35 -27.12 17.92
C PRO A 153 -23.52 -27.59 17.03
N GLY A 154 -24.70 -27.03 17.27
CA GLY A 154 -25.89 -27.25 16.42
C GLY A 154 -25.86 -26.43 15.14
N THR A 155 -25.08 -25.35 15.13
CA THR A 155 -24.91 -24.44 13.99
C THR A 155 -23.44 -24.04 13.85
N VAL A 156 -22.98 -23.95 12.61
CA VAL A 156 -21.66 -23.45 12.23
C VAL A 156 -21.81 -22.29 11.26
N ILE A 157 -21.02 -21.24 11.45
CA ILE A 157 -21.00 -20.07 10.57
C ILE A 157 -19.57 -19.83 10.07
N LEU A 158 -19.38 -19.82 8.75
CA LEU A 158 -18.08 -19.52 8.12
C LEU A 158 -18.03 -18.07 7.63
N PHE A 159 -17.08 -17.28 8.13
CA PHE A 159 -16.89 -15.87 7.76
C PHE A 159 -15.79 -15.70 6.71
N ILE A 160 -16.19 -15.54 5.45
CA ILE A 160 -15.33 -15.56 4.26
C ILE A 160 -15.06 -14.12 3.84
N SER A 161 -13.92 -13.59 4.28
CA SER A 161 -13.52 -12.19 4.13
C SER A 161 -12.71 -11.92 2.86
N SER A 162 -12.11 -12.95 2.25
CA SER A 162 -11.36 -12.84 0.99
C SER A 162 -11.70 -13.95 0.00
N PRO A 163 -11.52 -13.72 -1.32
CA PRO A 163 -11.67 -14.77 -2.32
C PRO A 163 -10.77 -16.00 -2.07
N GLY A 164 -9.59 -15.81 -1.48
CA GLY A 164 -8.67 -16.90 -1.14
C GLY A 164 -9.20 -17.86 -0.07
N GLN A 165 -10.14 -17.41 0.77
CA GLN A 165 -10.77 -18.25 1.80
C GLN A 165 -11.88 -19.16 1.25
N ARG A 166 -12.40 -18.85 0.05
CA ARG A 166 -13.57 -19.52 -0.54
C ARG A 166 -13.43 -21.04 -0.54
N GLN A 167 -12.32 -21.53 -1.09
CA GLN A 167 -12.16 -22.97 -1.28
C GLN A 167 -11.96 -23.70 0.05
N ALA A 168 -11.22 -23.10 0.98
CA ALA A 168 -11.06 -23.67 2.31
C ALA A 168 -12.42 -23.76 3.02
N ALA A 169 -13.24 -22.72 2.93
CA ALA A 169 -14.59 -22.70 3.49
C ALA A 169 -15.50 -23.77 2.87
N GLU A 170 -15.53 -23.91 1.54
CA GLU A 170 -16.30 -24.96 0.83
C GLU A 170 -15.88 -26.37 1.30
N THR A 171 -14.57 -26.59 1.48
CA THR A 171 -14.06 -27.91 1.87
C THR A 171 -14.34 -28.22 3.35
N MET A 172 -14.26 -27.21 4.23
CA MET A 172 -14.68 -27.30 5.63
C MET A 172 -16.18 -27.59 5.76
N ALA A 173 -17.01 -26.89 4.99
CA ALA A 173 -18.45 -27.10 4.96
C ALA A 173 -18.81 -28.52 4.51
N GLY A 174 -18.21 -29.01 3.42
CA GLY A 174 -18.37 -30.39 2.96
C GLY A 174 -17.96 -31.43 4.00
N PHE A 175 -16.82 -31.22 4.70
CA PHE A 175 -16.38 -32.08 5.79
C PHE A 175 -17.40 -32.11 6.94
N ILE A 176 -17.88 -30.94 7.37
CA ILE A 176 -18.87 -30.83 8.45
C ILE A 176 -20.15 -31.58 8.07
N LYS A 177 -20.72 -31.34 6.89
CA LYS A 177 -21.94 -32.05 6.47
C LYS A 177 -21.75 -33.56 6.33
N SER A 178 -20.58 -34.01 5.91
CA SER A 178 -20.30 -35.45 5.81
C SER A 178 -20.19 -36.12 7.18
N ARG A 179 -19.70 -35.42 8.20
CA ARG A 179 -19.42 -36.00 9.52
C ARG A 179 -20.54 -35.75 10.54
N TYR A 180 -21.21 -34.60 10.39
CA TYR A 180 -22.24 -34.05 11.27
C TYR A 180 -23.41 -33.56 10.42
N PRO A 181 -24.17 -34.46 9.77
CA PRO A 181 -25.20 -34.09 8.78
C PRO A 181 -26.32 -33.20 9.33
N GLU A 182 -26.60 -33.31 10.63
CA GLU A 182 -27.64 -32.53 11.33
C GLU A 182 -27.20 -31.10 11.67
N THR A 183 -25.90 -30.80 11.59
CA THR A 183 -25.39 -29.46 11.85
C THR A 183 -25.80 -28.51 10.72
N LEU A 184 -26.40 -27.38 11.10
CA LEU A 184 -26.69 -26.29 10.16
C LEU A 184 -25.40 -25.55 9.82
N VAL A 185 -25.02 -25.51 8.54
CA VAL A 185 -23.79 -24.89 8.06
C VAL A 185 -24.12 -23.65 7.22
N LEU A 186 -23.82 -22.48 7.79
CA LEU A 186 -24.05 -21.17 7.19
C LEU A 186 -22.73 -20.55 6.75
N ALA A 187 -22.79 -19.65 5.77
CA ALA A 187 -21.65 -18.82 5.37
C ALA A 187 -22.05 -17.35 5.21
N LYS A 188 -21.14 -16.45 5.58
CA LYS A 188 -21.19 -15.02 5.27
C LYS A 188 -19.99 -14.69 4.40
N GLY A 189 -20.23 -14.36 3.13
CA GLY A 189 -19.19 -13.98 2.17
C GLY A 189 -19.07 -12.47 1.99
N LYS A 190 -17.86 -11.96 1.71
CA LYS A 190 -17.70 -10.65 1.09
C LYS A 190 -18.39 -10.66 -0.30
N PRO A 191 -19.08 -9.59 -0.69
CA PRO A 191 -19.69 -9.50 -2.02
C PRO A 191 -18.65 -9.64 -3.14
N GLY A 192 -19.09 -10.16 -4.29
CA GLY A 192 -18.23 -10.56 -5.41
C GLY A 192 -17.57 -11.93 -5.27
N ILE A 193 -17.63 -12.59 -4.11
CA ILE A 193 -17.24 -13.99 -3.97
C ILE A 193 -18.41 -14.87 -4.45
N VAL A 194 -18.38 -15.23 -5.72
CA VAL A 194 -19.31 -16.21 -6.31
C VAL A 194 -18.99 -17.59 -5.72
N PHE A 195 -19.97 -18.37 -5.26
CA PHE A 195 -19.77 -19.78 -4.90
C PHE A 195 -20.44 -20.69 -5.94
N LYS A 196 -20.02 -21.96 -5.99
CA LYS A 196 -20.75 -22.95 -6.78
C LYS A 196 -21.83 -23.53 -5.87
N GLU A 197 -23.08 -23.51 -6.32
CA GLU A 197 -24.20 -24.13 -5.60
C GLU A 197 -23.88 -25.59 -5.26
N GLY A 198 -24.34 -26.05 -4.08
CA GLY A 198 -24.26 -27.46 -3.67
C GLY A 198 -23.00 -27.93 -2.94
N LYS A 199 -22.09 -27.04 -2.53
CA LYS A 199 -20.82 -27.41 -1.85
C LYS A 199 -20.88 -27.47 -0.32
N GLY A 200 -21.92 -28.09 0.24
CA GLY A 200 -22.00 -28.39 1.67
C GLY A 200 -22.40 -27.23 2.58
N PHE A 201 -22.78 -26.07 2.05
CA PHE A 201 -23.48 -25.04 2.82
C PHE A 201 -24.98 -25.28 2.72
N ASP A 202 -25.69 -25.14 3.84
CA ASP A 202 -27.16 -25.18 3.85
C ASP A 202 -27.71 -23.83 3.36
N GLN A 203 -27.11 -22.73 3.79
CA GLN A 203 -27.40 -21.39 3.29
C GLN A 203 -26.15 -20.53 3.25
N MET A 204 -26.13 -19.59 2.32
CA MET A 204 -25.06 -18.62 2.19
C MET A 204 -25.65 -17.24 2.03
N VAL A 205 -25.12 -16.31 2.81
CA VAL A 205 -25.55 -14.92 2.80
C VAL A 205 -24.46 -14.09 2.14
N HIS A 206 -24.88 -13.40 1.08
CA HIS A 206 -24.12 -12.33 0.45
C HIS A 206 -24.69 -11.01 0.94
N GLY A 207 -23.82 -10.08 1.28
CA GLY A 207 -24.24 -8.74 1.66
C GLY A 207 -23.08 -7.93 2.22
N HIS A 208 -23.15 -6.62 2.01
CA HIS A 208 -22.20 -5.68 2.58
C HIS A 208 -22.50 -5.44 4.06
N GLY A 209 -21.44 -5.21 4.85
CA GLY A 209 -21.54 -4.72 6.21
C GLY A 209 -22.64 -5.40 7.04
N LEU A 210 -23.54 -4.58 7.55
CA LEU A 210 -24.60 -4.94 8.48
C LEU A 210 -25.80 -5.64 7.83
N GLU A 211 -26.04 -5.41 6.54
CA GLU A 211 -27.15 -6.04 5.81
C GLU A 211 -26.97 -7.56 5.73
N GLY A 212 -25.80 -8.01 5.26
CA GLY A 212 -25.47 -9.43 5.19
C GLY A 212 -25.45 -10.09 6.57
N LEU A 213 -25.08 -9.36 7.62
CA LEU A 213 -25.19 -9.87 8.99
C LEU A 213 -26.65 -9.94 9.47
N THR A 214 -27.49 -8.98 9.11
CA THR A 214 -28.92 -8.97 9.48
C THR A 214 -29.63 -10.19 8.87
N MET A 215 -29.42 -10.44 7.58
CA MET A 215 -29.97 -11.63 6.90
C MET A 215 -29.49 -12.94 7.56
N LEU A 216 -28.22 -13.01 7.95
CA LEU A 216 -27.68 -14.16 8.67
C LEU A 216 -28.35 -14.34 10.05
N MET A 217 -28.53 -13.25 10.80
CA MET A 217 -29.18 -13.27 12.11
C MET A 217 -30.67 -13.62 12.01
N ASP A 218 -31.36 -13.27 10.93
CA ASP A 218 -32.74 -13.68 10.67
C ASP A 218 -32.86 -15.19 10.42
N ILE A 219 -31.87 -15.80 9.78
CA ILE A 219 -31.80 -17.27 9.62
C ILE A 219 -31.65 -17.94 10.98
N ILE A 220 -30.72 -17.44 11.81
CA ILE A 220 -30.45 -17.99 13.14
C ILE A 220 -31.65 -17.80 14.07
N SER A 221 -32.27 -16.63 14.05
CA SER A 221 -33.47 -16.30 14.84
C SER A 221 -34.61 -17.29 14.58
N ARG A 222 -34.85 -17.60 13.30
CA ARG A 222 -35.87 -18.59 12.90
C ARG A 222 -35.52 -20.00 13.35
N ASP A 223 -34.24 -20.37 13.28
CA ASP A 223 -33.79 -21.73 13.58
C ASP A 223 -33.73 -22.02 15.10
N HIS A 224 -33.38 -21.02 15.91
CA HIS A 224 -33.20 -21.14 17.35
C HIS A 224 -34.38 -20.59 18.17
N GLY A 225 -35.34 -19.91 17.53
CA GLY A 225 -36.47 -19.29 18.22
C GLY A 225 -36.07 -18.09 19.08
N THR A 226 -35.00 -17.39 18.70
CA THR A 226 -34.47 -16.21 19.39
C THR A 226 -34.68 -14.95 18.54
N LYS A 227 -34.57 -13.76 19.13
CA LYS A 227 -34.61 -12.49 18.40
C LYS A 227 -33.19 -11.90 18.41
N ASN A 228 -32.47 -12.09 17.31
CA ASN A 228 -31.12 -11.55 17.15
C ASN A 228 -31.19 -10.26 16.34
N ASP A 229 -30.75 -9.13 16.91
CA ASP A 229 -30.58 -7.88 16.16
C ASP A 229 -29.11 -7.47 16.16
N PRO A 230 -28.39 -7.64 15.03
CA PRO A 230 -27.01 -7.21 14.96
C PRO A 230 -26.86 -5.68 15.03
N LYS A 231 -27.95 -4.91 14.83
CA LYS A 231 -27.93 -3.45 14.98
C LYS A 231 -27.86 -3.09 16.46
N GLY A 232 -26.75 -2.50 16.87
CA GLY A 232 -26.53 -2.07 18.25
C GLY A 232 -25.91 -3.13 19.16
N SER A 233 -25.67 -4.34 18.65
CA SER A 233 -24.84 -5.33 19.34
C SER A 233 -23.39 -4.84 19.40
N ILE A 234 -22.76 -4.93 20.57
CA ILE A 234 -21.34 -4.59 20.72
C ILE A 234 -20.51 -5.80 20.24
N PRO A 235 -19.53 -5.61 19.33
CA PRO A 235 -18.68 -6.71 18.88
C PRO A 235 -17.94 -7.36 20.06
N ASP A 236 -17.97 -8.70 20.14
CA ASP A 236 -17.32 -9.45 21.22
C ASP A 236 -16.04 -10.15 20.74
N PHE A 237 -14.88 -9.70 21.24
CA PHE A 237 -13.58 -10.30 20.92
C PHE A 237 -13.06 -11.26 22.00
N ARG A 238 -13.76 -11.40 23.14
CA ARG A 238 -13.22 -12.11 24.34
C ARG A 238 -12.98 -13.60 24.09
N GLY A 239 -13.70 -14.20 23.14
CA GLY A 239 -13.53 -15.60 22.76
C GLY A 239 -12.43 -15.84 21.71
N MET A 240 -11.82 -14.78 21.16
CA MET A 240 -10.76 -14.90 20.16
C MET A 240 -9.37 -15.01 20.82
N PRO A 241 -8.44 -15.79 20.24
CA PRO A 241 -7.09 -15.96 20.80
C PRO A 241 -6.18 -14.77 20.45
N MET A 242 -6.50 -13.60 21.00
CA MET A 242 -5.84 -12.32 20.66
C MET A 242 -4.31 -12.35 20.83
N ASP A 243 -3.82 -13.10 21.82
CA ASP A 243 -2.40 -13.30 22.12
C ASP A 243 -1.66 -14.18 21.10
N LYS A 244 -2.40 -14.90 20.24
CA LYS A 244 -1.81 -15.83 19.28
C LYS A 244 -1.63 -15.27 17.88
N TYR A 245 -2.28 -14.16 17.53
CA TYR A 245 -2.13 -13.52 16.21
C TYR A 245 -0.66 -13.14 15.93
N LEU A 246 -0.30 -13.11 14.65
CA LEU A 246 1.09 -12.95 14.20
C LEU A 246 1.48 -11.48 14.05
N MET A 247 1.38 -10.74 15.16
CA MET A 247 1.69 -9.32 15.24
C MET A 247 2.24 -8.95 16.63
N PRO A 248 3.08 -7.90 16.73
CA PRO A 248 3.68 -7.46 17.99
C PRO A 248 2.73 -6.74 18.95
N GLY A 249 1.49 -6.51 18.53
CA GLY A 249 0.44 -5.92 19.35
C GLY A 249 -0.89 -5.99 18.62
N PRO A 250 -2.01 -6.18 19.33
CA PRO A 250 -3.29 -6.44 18.70
C PRO A 250 -3.81 -5.17 18.02
N ILE A 251 -4.19 -5.33 16.75
CA ILE A 251 -4.87 -4.32 15.93
C ILE A 251 -6.23 -4.85 15.56
N LEU A 252 -7.26 -4.02 15.75
CA LEU A 252 -8.63 -4.39 15.40
C LEU A 252 -9.08 -3.74 14.11
N PRO A 253 -9.61 -4.51 13.14
CA PRO A 253 -10.47 -3.94 12.13
C PRO A 253 -11.74 -3.41 12.81
N VAL A 254 -12.20 -2.22 12.42
CA VAL A 254 -13.43 -1.62 12.94
C VAL A 254 -14.20 -1.04 11.78
N HIS A 255 -15.50 -1.28 11.74
CA HIS A 255 -16.37 -0.66 10.73
C HIS A 255 -17.26 0.38 11.44
N PRO A 256 -16.91 1.68 11.40
CA PRO A 256 -17.55 2.72 12.23
C PRO A 256 -19.07 2.78 12.09
N LEU A 257 -19.58 2.52 10.89
CA LEU A 257 -21.02 2.57 10.58
C LEU A 257 -21.84 1.44 11.22
N PHE A 258 -21.21 0.50 11.93
CA PHE A 258 -21.93 -0.50 12.74
C PHE A 258 -22.49 0.08 14.04
N PHE A 259 -21.92 1.18 14.53
CA PHE A 259 -22.32 1.79 15.78
C PHE A 259 -23.49 2.74 15.55
N LYS A 260 -24.40 2.78 16.53
CA LYS A 260 -25.59 3.63 16.47
C LYS A 260 -25.24 5.11 16.44
N ASP A 261 -24.19 5.48 17.18
CA ASP A 261 -23.70 6.85 17.33
C ASP A 261 -22.22 6.86 17.72
N SER A 262 -21.63 8.06 17.67
CA SER A 262 -20.21 8.32 17.89
C SER A 262 -19.78 8.03 19.33
N VAL A 263 -20.72 8.12 20.28
CA VAL A 263 -20.47 7.82 21.69
C VAL A 263 -20.29 6.32 21.87
N CYS A 264 -21.19 5.51 21.32
CA CYS A 264 -21.09 4.05 21.35
C CYS A 264 -19.78 3.55 20.71
N LEU A 265 -19.40 4.11 19.56
CA LEU A 265 -18.12 3.79 18.92
C LEU A 265 -16.95 4.15 19.84
N SER A 266 -16.95 5.36 20.39
CA SER A 266 -15.85 5.84 21.25
C SER A 266 -15.70 5.01 22.53
N ASP A 267 -16.82 4.68 23.19
CA ASP A 267 -16.84 3.83 24.39
C ASP A 267 -16.31 2.44 24.08
N PHE A 268 -16.73 1.85 22.95
CA PHE A 268 -16.19 0.58 22.47
C PHE A 268 -14.68 0.67 22.23
N LEU A 269 -14.19 1.66 21.47
CA LEU A 269 -12.77 1.81 21.18
C LEU A 269 -11.94 1.98 22.45
N LYS A 270 -12.44 2.76 23.41
CA LYS A 270 -11.81 2.96 24.72
C LYS A 270 -11.75 1.65 25.51
N ASP A 271 -12.85 0.93 25.61
CA ASP A 271 -12.91 -0.39 26.26
C ASP A 271 -11.90 -1.37 25.65
N GLN A 272 -11.79 -1.41 24.32
CA GLN A 272 -10.81 -2.27 23.65
C GLN A 272 -9.36 -1.88 23.98
N VAL A 273 -9.05 -0.60 24.08
CA VAL A 273 -7.70 -0.15 24.48
C VAL A 273 -7.42 -0.51 25.95
N GLU A 274 -8.35 -0.19 26.84
CA GLU A 274 -8.17 -0.32 28.29
C GLU A 274 -8.20 -1.78 28.77
N ASN A 275 -9.12 -2.58 28.23
CA ASN A 275 -9.39 -3.93 28.73
C ASN A 275 -8.81 -5.04 27.83
N CYS A 276 -8.63 -4.79 26.53
CA CYS A 276 -8.09 -5.77 25.59
C CYS A 276 -6.64 -5.45 25.14
N GLY A 277 -6.08 -4.32 25.55
CA GLY A 277 -4.70 -3.92 25.20
C GLY A 277 -4.51 -3.61 23.72
N ILE A 278 -5.57 -3.23 23.01
CA ILE A 278 -5.52 -2.88 21.58
C ILE A 278 -4.63 -1.67 21.36
N GLN A 279 -3.67 -1.80 20.43
CA GLN A 279 -2.69 -0.76 20.14
C GLN A 279 -3.09 0.13 18.96
N GLY A 280 -3.94 -0.37 18.07
CA GLY A 280 -4.39 0.39 16.92
C GLY A 280 -5.63 -0.16 16.24
N PHE A 281 -6.17 0.64 15.35
CA PHE A 281 -7.42 0.35 14.64
C PHE A 281 -7.25 0.50 13.13
N VAL A 282 -7.89 -0.37 12.36
CA VAL A 282 -8.04 -0.24 10.91
C VAL A 282 -9.50 0.05 10.63
N PHE A 283 -9.84 1.30 10.31
CA PHE A 283 -11.22 1.66 9.96
C PHE A 283 -11.51 1.22 8.53
N LEU A 284 -12.40 0.25 8.43
CA LEU A 284 -12.86 -0.33 7.17
C LEU A 284 -14.03 0.47 6.62
N ASP A 285 -14.06 0.63 5.31
CA ASP A 285 -15.21 1.12 4.56
C ASP A 285 -15.68 -0.01 3.62
N ASP A 286 -16.84 -0.62 3.89
CA ASP A 286 -17.45 -1.60 2.97
C ASP A 286 -18.51 -0.96 2.05
N SER A 287 -18.66 0.37 2.04
CA SER A 287 -19.75 1.06 1.33
C SER A 287 -19.59 1.16 -0.19
N LEU A 288 -18.36 1.03 -0.72
CA LEU A 288 -18.06 1.33 -2.13
C LEU A 288 -18.33 0.24 -3.16
N LEU A 289 -18.94 -0.87 -2.77
CA LEU A 289 -19.12 -2.03 -3.64
C LEU A 289 -20.59 -2.27 -4.03
N PHE A 290 -21.37 -1.21 -4.28
CA PHE A 290 -22.70 -1.35 -4.89
C PHE A 290 -22.82 -0.58 -6.22
N PRO A 291 -23.51 -1.12 -7.25
CA PRO A 291 -23.99 -2.50 -7.46
C PRO A 291 -23.41 -3.16 -8.73
N ASP A 292 -23.40 -4.50 -8.75
CA ASP A 292 -23.52 -5.25 -10.00
C ASP A 292 -24.87 -4.87 -10.65
N SER A 293 -24.87 -3.87 -11.53
CA SER A 293 -25.99 -3.60 -12.44
C SER A 293 -26.03 -4.58 -13.62
N ASP A 294 -25.23 -5.65 -13.60
CA ASP A 294 -25.23 -6.70 -14.61
C ASP A 294 -26.39 -7.70 -14.42
N GLY A 295 -27.32 -7.44 -13.49
CA GLY A 295 -28.64 -8.05 -13.51
C GLY A 295 -29.35 -7.67 -14.82
N PRO A 296 -29.59 -8.62 -15.74
CA PRO A 296 -30.22 -8.31 -17.01
C PRO A 296 -31.72 -8.09 -16.77
N GLY A 297 -32.17 -6.86 -16.54
CA GLY A 297 -33.61 -6.62 -16.43
C GLY A 297 -34.09 -5.22 -16.14
N ASP A 298 -33.59 -4.55 -15.09
CA ASP A 298 -34.21 -3.31 -14.61
C ASP A 298 -33.19 -2.16 -14.53
N SER A 299 -33.44 -1.13 -15.33
CA SER A 299 -32.68 0.12 -15.35
C SER A 299 -32.82 0.87 -14.01
N ALA A 300 -31.99 0.54 -13.03
CA ALA A 300 -31.79 1.42 -11.88
C ALA A 300 -31.28 2.77 -12.43
N ASN A 301 -31.95 3.86 -12.05
CA ASN A 301 -31.60 5.20 -12.51
C ASN A 301 -30.17 5.54 -12.01
N PRO A 302 -29.20 5.83 -12.90
CA PRO A 302 -27.83 6.18 -12.50
C PRO A 302 -27.77 7.32 -11.47
N ASP A 303 -28.74 8.22 -11.49
CA ASP A 303 -28.84 9.36 -10.57
C ASP A 303 -29.06 8.94 -9.10
N ASP A 304 -29.73 7.81 -8.85
CA ASP A 304 -29.97 7.31 -7.48
C ASP A 304 -28.71 6.67 -6.87
N LEU A 305 -27.80 6.19 -7.73
CA LEU A 305 -26.52 5.60 -7.31
C LEU A 305 -25.47 6.65 -6.97
N GLU A 306 -25.46 7.81 -7.66
CA GLU A 306 -24.51 8.89 -7.39
C GLU A 306 -24.78 9.61 -6.06
N GLN A 307 -26.05 9.73 -5.63
CA GLN A 307 -26.39 10.42 -4.37
C GLN A 307 -26.04 9.61 -3.10
N GLY A 308 -25.88 8.28 -3.20
CA GLY A 308 -25.58 7.43 -2.06
C GLY A 308 -24.15 7.51 -1.56
N ALA A 309 -23.16 7.49 -2.48
CA ALA A 309 -21.75 7.26 -2.12
C ALA A 309 -21.11 8.43 -1.33
N GLY A 310 -21.42 9.69 -1.66
CA GLY A 310 -20.87 10.85 -0.92
C GLY A 310 -21.32 10.87 0.54
N LYS A 311 -22.60 10.59 0.78
CA LYS A 311 -23.20 10.68 2.13
C LYS A 311 -22.55 9.76 3.16
N TYR A 312 -21.93 8.65 2.76
CA TYR A 312 -21.29 7.70 3.68
C TYR A 312 -19.90 8.13 4.16
N SER A 313 -19.13 8.85 3.35
CA SER A 313 -17.75 9.24 3.69
C SER A 313 -17.73 10.26 4.84
N CYS A 314 -18.66 11.21 4.84
CA CYS A 314 -18.84 12.20 5.91
C CYS A 314 -19.20 11.55 7.25
N GLN A 315 -19.99 10.48 7.23
CA GLN A 315 -20.44 9.82 8.46
C GLN A 315 -19.27 9.19 9.23
N ILE A 316 -18.24 8.66 8.56
CA ILE A 316 -17.11 8.06 9.26
C ILE A 316 -16.39 9.12 10.15
N TRP A 317 -16.20 10.34 9.65
CA TRP A 317 -15.52 11.39 10.43
C TRP A 317 -16.37 11.91 11.57
N GLU A 318 -17.66 12.15 11.33
CA GLU A 318 -18.60 12.55 12.38
C GLU A 318 -18.66 11.52 13.51
N GLN A 319 -18.57 10.23 13.17
CA GLN A 319 -18.54 9.13 14.13
C GLN A 319 -17.23 9.12 14.95
N LEU A 320 -16.12 9.53 14.36
CA LEU A 320 -14.81 9.52 15.01
C LEU A 320 -14.47 10.83 15.74
N ASP A 321 -15.13 11.95 15.42
CA ASP A 321 -14.90 13.26 16.03
C ASP A 321 -14.99 13.19 17.57
N HIS A 322 -15.95 12.44 18.11
CA HIS A 322 -16.07 12.24 19.56
C HIS A 322 -14.86 11.48 20.13
N TRP A 323 -14.45 10.38 19.50
CA TRP A 323 -13.29 9.61 19.95
C TRP A 323 -12.00 10.44 19.94
N PHE A 324 -11.79 11.24 18.88
CA PHE A 324 -10.63 12.14 18.79
C PHE A 324 -10.58 13.17 19.92
N SER A 325 -11.74 13.63 20.41
CA SER A 325 -11.81 14.60 21.49
C SER A 325 -11.43 14.06 22.87
N ILE A 326 -11.51 12.74 23.09
CA ILE A 326 -11.34 12.13 24.42
C ILE A 326 -10.13 11.18 24.54
N LYS A 327 -9.39 10.99 23.45
CA LYS A 327 -8.41 9.91 23.32
C LYS A 327 -7.01 10.27 23.86
N ASP A 328 -6.32 9.26 24.39
CA ASP A 328 -4.88 9.28 24.65
C ASP A 328 -4.06 9.06 23.35
N SER A 329 -3.04 9.90 23.13
CA SER A 329 -2.04 9.90 22.04
C SER A 329 -1.37 8.58 21.67
N ARG A 330 -1.52 7.51 22.48
CA ARG A 330 -0.79 6.24 22.33
C ARG A 330 -1.32 5.29 21.26
N THR A 331 -2.60 5.39 20.88
CA THR A 331 -3.20 4.51 19.87
C THR A 331 -3.08 5.11 18.48
N PHE A 332 -2.77 4.30 17.47
CA PHE A 332 -2.67 4.74 16.08
C PHE A 332 -3.77 4.09 15.22
N PHE A 333 -4.11 4.69 14.09
CA PHE A 333 -5.12 4.11 13.21
C PHE A 333 -4.87 4.38 11.73
N SER A 334 -5.51 3.55 10.92
CA SER A 334 -5.71 3.79 9.49
C SER A 334 -7.18 3.99 9.18
N MET A 335 -7.42 4.60 8.03
CA MET A 335 -8.75 4.76 7.46
C MET A 335 -8.74 4.37 6.00
N THR A 336 -9.87 3.85 5.53
CA THR A 336 -10.18 3.75 4.11
C THR A 336 -11.01 4.96 3.69
N VAL A 337 -10.64 5.57 2.57
CA VAL A 337 -11.30 6.74 2.01
C VAL A 337 -11.60 6.48 0.54
N PRO A 338 -12.88 6.46 0.14
CA PRO A 338 -13.25 6.48 -1.26
C PRO A 338 -12.61 7.65 -1.98
N ILE A 339 -12.13 7.44 -3.20
CA ILE A 339 -11.93 8.56 -4.11
C ILE A 339 -13.30 8.85 -4.77
N PRO A 340 -13.98 9.97 -4.42
CA PRO A 340 -15.32 10.25 -4.93
C PRO A 340 -15.29 10.53 -6.43
N ASP A 341 -16.35 10.14 -7.13
CA ASP A 341 -16.55 10.50 -8.55
C ASP A 341 -16.63 12.02 -8.67
N GLN A 342 -15.55 12.66 -9.14
CA GLN A 342 -15.52 14.11 -9.31
C GLN A 342 -16.03 14.52 -10.68
N VAL A 343 -17.06 15.38 -10.70
CA VAL A 343 -17.36 16.21 -11.87
C VAL A 343 -16.20 17.19 -12.08
N PRO A 344 -15.63 17.29 -13.29
CA PRO A 344 -14.51 18.19 -13.55
C PRO A 344 -14.81 19.64 -13.09
N GLY A 345 -14.02 20.13 -12.12
CA GLY A 345 -14.11 21.52 -11.63
C GLY A 345 -14.75 21.70 -10.26
N GLN A 346 -15.32 20.65 -9.67
CA GLN A 346 -15.83 20.67 -8.29
C GLN A 346 -14.99 19.77 -7.39
N VAL A 347 -14.38 20.36 -6.36
CA VAL A 347 -13.86 19.60 -5.23
C VAL A 347 -15.07 19.28 -4.36
N SER A 348 -15.28 18.00 -3.99
CA SER A 348 -16.34 17.68 -3.05
C SER A 348 -16.06 18.38 -1.72
N ASP A 349 -17.09 18.97 -1.11
CA ASP A 349 -16.99 19.62 0.19
C ASP A 349 -16.37 18.66 1.24
N GLU A 350 -16.61 17.36 1.08
CA GLU A 350 -16.08 16.26 1.90
C GLU A 350 -14.54 16.17 1.87
N LEU A 351 -13.92 16.25 0.68
CA LEU A 351 -12.46 16.23 0.57
C LEU A 351 -11.85 17.52 1.11
N GLN A 352 -12.56 18.64 0.96
CA GLN A 352 -12.09 19.91 1.52
C GLN A 352 -12.18 19.92 3.05
N ASP A 353 -13.24 19.36 3.64
CA ASP A 353 -13.36 19.15 5.09
C ASP A 353 -12.27 18.20 5.60
N LEU A 354 -12.08 17.05 4.93
CA LEU A 354 -11.01 16.13 5.29
C LEU A 354 -9.64 16.81 5.25
N GLU A 355 -9.33 17.59 4.20
CA GLU A 355 -8.08 18.36 4.10
C GLU A 355 -7.87 19.27 5.32
N ASN A 356 -8.93 19.93 5.79
CA ASN A 356 -8.88 20.81 6.96
C ASN A 356 -8.68 20.04 8.28
N LYS A 357 -9.25 18.83 8.38
CA LYS A 357 -9.14 17.96 9.57
C LYS A 357 -7.84 17.17 9.67
N LEU A 358 -7.06 17.04 8.58
CA LEU A 358 -5.82 16.22 8.56
C LEU A 358 -4.84 16.51 9.73
N PRO A 359 -4.58 17.77 10.14
CA PRO A 359 -3.69 18.03 11.28
C PRO A 359 -4.20 17.45 12.60
N ASP A 360 -5.50 17.57 12.85
CA ASP A 360 -6.15 17.08 14.08
C ASP A 360 -6.21 15.54 14.08
N LEU A 361 -6.55 14.95 12.94
CA LEU A 361 -6.54 13.50 12.74
C LEU A 361 -5.14 12.90 12.95
N PHE A 362 -4.11 13.54 12.39
CA PHE A 362 -2.72 13.10 12.58
C PHE A 362 -2.30 13.17 14.05
N SER A 363 -2.65 14.27 14.73
CA SER A 363 -2.38 14.45 16.16
C SER A 363 -3.12 13.42 17.02
N SER A 364 -4.30 12.98 16.56
CA SER A 364 -5.11 11.92 17.17
C SER A 364 -4.60 10.51 16.86
N GLY A 365 -3.55 10.35 16.05
CA GLY A 365 -2.91 9.07 15.77
C GLY A 365 -3.16 8.50 14.38
N LEU A 366 -3.76 9.24 13.44
CA LEU A 366 -3.85 8.82 12.04
C LEU A 366 -2.45 8.66 11.44
N LYS A 367 -2.14 7.48 10.92
CA LYS A 367 -0.86 7.20 10.26
C LYS A 367 -0.99 6.82 8.79
N LEU A 368 -2.11 6.25 8.37
CA LEU A 368 -2.33 5.66 7.05
C LEU A 368 -3.72 6.02 6.51
N ILE A 369 -3.77 6.52 5.28
CA ILE A 369 -5.00 6.64 4.50
C ILE A 369 -4.91 5.66 3.33
N GLN A 370 -5.87 4.75 3.24
CA GLN A 370 -6.07 3.83 2.14
C GLN A 370 -7.09 4.45 1.19
N TRP A 371 -6.61 4.97 0.07
CA TRP A 371 -7.43 5.61 -0.96
C TRP A 371 -7.95 4.54 -1.89
N GLU A 372 -9.25 4.29 -1.85
CA GLU A 372 -9.91 3.32 -2.73
C GLU A 372 -10.36 3.98 -4.02
N TRP A 373 -9.71 3.59 -5.12
CA TRP A 373 -10.05 4.07 -6.44
C TRP A 373 -11.13 3.18 -7.08
N ASN A 374 -12.27 3.78 -7.45
CA ASN A 374 -13.29 3.14 -8.30
C ASN A 374 -13.09 3.46 -9.81
N TYR A 375 -13.17 2.45 -10.69
CA TYR A 375 -12.84 2.46 -12.14
C TYR A 375 -13.44 3.60 -12.98
N LYS A 376 -14.47 4.28 -12.50
CA LYS A 376 -15.09 5.41 -13.20
C LYS A 376 -14.05 6.53 -13.34
N LYS A 377 -14.17 7.39 -14.36
CA LYS A 377 -13.13 8.29 -14.87
C LYS A 377 -12.76 9.43 -13.90
N VAL A 378 -12.31 9.09 -12.70
CA VAL A 378 -12.05 10.02 -11.62
C VAL A 378 -10.63 10.56 -11.71
N LYS A 379 -10.49 11.86 -11.46
CA LYS A 379 -9.19 12.47 -11.24
C LYS A 379 -8.76 12.21 -9.80
N ILE A 380 -7.58 11.65 -9.62
CA ILE A 380 -6.95 11.55 -8.30
C ILE A 380 -6.94 12.92 -7.62
N PRO A 381 -7.35 13.03 -6.34
CA PRO A 381 -7.42 14.31 -5.64
C PRO A 381 -6.01 14.75 -5.19
N LYS A 382 -5.20 15.25 -6.14
CA LYS A 382 -3.77 15.57 -5.93
C LYS A 382 -3.54 16.52 -4.74
N LYS A 383 -4.46 17.47 -4.49
CA LYS A 383 -4.36 18.47 -3.41
C LYS A 383 -4.37 17.84 -2.01
N ILE A 384 -5.38 17.02 -1.71
CA ILE A 384 -5.52 16.39 -0.38
C ILE A 384 -4.44 15.34 -0.14
N LEU A 385 -4.04 14.58 -1.17
CA LEU A 385 -2.91 13.66 -1.07
C LEU A 385 -1.62 14.39 -0.69
N TRP A 386 -1.38 15.56 -1.28
CA TRP A 386 -0.26 16.41 -0.94
C TRP A 386 -0.34 16.93 0.50
N ALA A 387 -1.52 17.38 0.94
CA ALA A 387 -1.75 17.83 2.31
C ALA A 387 -1.48 16.72 3.33
N ALA A 388 -2.01 15.51 3.09
CA ALA A 388 -1.80 14.34 3.94
C ALA A 388 -0.31 13.96 4.02
N SER A 389 0.38 13.90 2.87
CA SER A 389 1.82 13.62 2.83
C SER A 389 2.64 14.66 3.60
N LYS A 390 2.32 15.95 3.45
CA LYS A 390 2.97 17.05 4.17
C LYS A 390 2.79 16.92 5.69
N GLN A 391 1.63 16.45 6.12
CA GLN A 391 1.35 16.19 7.54
C GLN A 391 2.09 14.96 8.09
N GLY A 392 2.71 14.15 7.23
CA GLY A 392 3.41 12.93 7.62
C GLY A 392 2.55 11.67 7.57
N ILE A 393 1.34 11.77 7.01
CA ILE A 393 0.42 10.65 6.82
C ILE A 393 0.85 9.85 5.57
N TRP A 394 0.79 8.53 5.67
CA TRP A 394 1.08 7.63 4.57
C TRP A 394 -0.16 7.44 3.69
N ASN A 395 -0.11 7.94 2.46
CA ASN A 395 -1.08 7.60 1.42
C ASN A 395 -0.75 6.24 0.76
N HIS A 396 -1.69 5.30 0.83
CA HIS A 396 -1.69 4.05 0.09
C HIS A 396 -2.87 4.04 -0.88
N VAL A 397 -2.64 3.88 -2.19
CA VAL A 397 -3.74 3.85 -3.17
C VAL A 397 -4.04 2.41 -3.56
N THR A 398 -5.25 1.95 -3.28
CA THR A 398 -5.77 0.68 -3.76
C THR A 398 -6.69 0.94 -4.94
N GLY A 399 -6.70 0.01 -5.87
CA GLY A 399 -7.75 0.00 -6.86
C GLY A 399 -7.40 -0.86 -8.04
N PRO A 400 -8.35 -1.06 -8.92
CA PRO A 400 -8.17 -1.99 -10.00
C PRO A 400 -7.70 -1.30 -11.29
N ASN A 401 -6.82 -2.00 -12.02
CA ASN A 401 -6.41 -1.69 -13.40
C ASN A 401 -5.92 -0.27 -13.73
N PHE A 402 -5.69 0.61 -12.74
CA PHE A 402 -5.16 1.96 -12.96
C PHE A 402 -3.75 2.01 -13.59
N ILE A 403 -3.06 0.86 -13.63
CA ILE A 403 -1.77 0.71 -14.30
C ILE A 403 -1.91 0.24 -15.76
N ARG A 404 -2.94 -0.56 -16.07
CA ARG A 404 -3.04 -1.28 -17.35
C ARG A 404 -3.86 -0.55 -18.40
N ASP A 405 -4.74 0.35 -18.01
CA ASP A 405 -5.59 1.09 -18.93
C ASP A 405 -4.84 2.30 -19.53
N PRO A 406 -4.58 2.33 -20.85
CA PRO A 406 -3.95 3.47 -21.52
C PRO A 406 -4.70 4.80 -21.30
N GLY A 407 -6.03 4.75 -21.14
CA GLY A 407 -6.89 5.90 -20.85
C GLY A 407 -6.76 6.45 -19.42
N GLN A 408 -6.25 5.64 -18.49
CA GLN A 408 -5.96 6.04 -17.10
C GLN A 408 -4.47 6.27 -16.84
N SER A 409 -3.66 6.29 -17.91
CA SER A 409 -2.20 6.38 -17.82
C SER A 409 -1.73 7.66 -17.12
N GLU A 410 -2.46 8.78 -17.12
CA GLU A 410 -2.03 10.00 -16.44
C GLU A 410 -2.05 9.85 -14.91
N GLN A 411 -3.13 9.29 -14.38
CA GLN A 411 -3.30 9.08 -12.94
C GLN A 411 -2.39 7.95 -12.44
N GLY A 412 -2.27 6.85 -13.19
CA GLY A 412 -1.28 5.80 -12.93
C GLY A 412 0.14 6.37 -12.91
N ARG A 413 0.51 7.21 -13.91
CA ARG A 413 1.77 7.98 -13.92
C ARG A 413 1.91 8.87 -12.70
N PHE A 414 0.86 9.57 -12.28
CA PHE A 414 0.91 10.41 -11.09
C PHE A 414 1.24 9.58 -9.84
N ILE A 415 0.59 8.43 -9.64
CA ILE A 415 0.84 7.52 -8.52
C ILE A 415 2.30 7.08 -8.51
N VAL A 416 2.79 6.53 -9.63
CA VAL A 416 4.13 5.92 -9.68
C VAL A 416 5.27 6.95 -9.68
N ASN A 417 5.05 8.12 -10.31
CA ASN A 417 6.08 9.16 -10.44
C ASN A 417 6.07 10.18 -9.29
N ASN A 418 5.23 9.99 -8.27
CA ASN A 418 5.20 10.86 -7.08
C ASN A 418 5.17 10.07 -5.76
N PRO A 419 6.19 9.22 -5.47
CA PRO A 419 6.28 8.42 -4.25
C PRO A 419 6.42 9.27 -2.98
N ASN A 420 6.78 10.55 -3.12
CA ASN A 420 6.76 11.51 -2.02
C ASN A 420 5.35 12.02 -1.67
N ILE A 421 4.34 11.71 -2.49
CA ILE A 421 2.92 12.04 -2.29
C ILE A 421 2.13 10.75 -2.06
N VAL A 422 2.19 9.81 -3.02
CA VAL A 422 1.54 8.51 -2.98
C VAL A 422 2.60 7.47 -2.66
N HIS A 423 2.72 7.11 -1.38
CA HIS A 423 3.89 6.38 -0.88
C HIS A 423 3.88 4.90 -1.24
N SER A 424 2.70 4.34 -1.46
CA SER A 424 2.50 2.96 -1.86
C SER A 424 1.20 2.81 -2.62
N TYR A 425 1.06 1.69 -3.32
CA TYR A 425 -0.15 1.37 -4.04
C TYR A 425 -0.29 -0.14 -4.21
N GLN A 426 -1.52 -0.60 -4.39
CA GLN A 426 -1.85 -1.99 -4.68
C GLN A 426 -2.87 -2.03 -5.80
N GLN A 427 -2.57 -2.85 -6.81
CA GLN A 427 -3.52 -3.11 -7.89
C GLN A 427 -4.38 -4.31 -7.50
N ASP A 428 -5.70 -4.12 -7.47
CA ASP A 428 -6.62 -5.24 -7.34
C ASP A 428 -6.57 -6.06 -8.62
N ILE A 429 -5.97 -7.24 -8.52
CA ILE A 429 -6.00 -8.23 -9.59
C ILE A 429 -7.38 -8.86 -9.53
N SER A 430 -8.15 -8.74 -10.60
CA SER A 430 -9.47 -9.36 -10.71
C SER A 430 -9.42 -10.83 -10.25
N PRO A 431 -10.43 -11.33 -9.53
CA PRO A 431 -10.47 -12.69 -9.03
C PRO A 431 -10.38 -13.69 -10.19
N GLY A 432 -9.17 -14.17 -10.47
CA GLY A 432 -8.84 -14.99 -11.64
C GLY A 432 -7.50 -14.65 -12.29
N GLY A 433 -6.96 -13.45 -12.05
CA GLY A 433 -5.58 -13.15 -12.43
C GLY A 433 -4.61 -13.89 -11.52
N THR A 434 -3.72 -14.68 -12.10
CA THR A 434 -2.62 -15.29 -11.37
C THR A 434 -1.83 -14.19 -10.65
N ILE A 435 -1.75 -14.28 -9.32
CA ILE A 435 -0.82 -13.47 -8.53
C ILE A 435 0.54 -13.69 -9.18
N ARG A 436 1.15 -12.62 -9.71
CA ARG A 436 2.46 -12.73 -10.36
C ARG A 436 3.42 -13.37 -9.36
N ASP A 437 4.14 -14.38 -9.84
CA ASP A 437 5.23 -15.00 -9.12
C ASP A 437 6.22 -13.91 -8.67
N PHE A 438 6.27 -13.66 -7.36
CA PHE A 438 7.43 -13.01 -6.74
C PHE A 438 8.66 -13.95 -6.73
N SER A 439 8.52 -15.16 -7.29
CA SER A 439 9.57 -16.16 -7.35
C SER A 439 10.56 -15.86 -8.49
N GLY A 440 11.43 -14.88 -8.26
CA GLY A 440 12.83 -14.99 -8.72
C GLY A 440 13.32 -13.95 -9.71
N ASP A 441 12.55 -13.60 -10.74
CA ASP A 441 13.04 -12.70 -11.81
C ASP A 441 12.49 -11.27 -11.68
N GLY A 442 11.61 -11.04 -10.69
CA GLY A 442 10.70 -9.90 -10.52
C GLY A 442 11.28 -8.64 -9.87
N ASN A 443 12.35 -8.06 -10.44
CA ASN A 443 12.81 -6.72 -10.06
C ASN A 443 11.95 -5.58 -10.64
N THR A 444 10.94 -5.87 -11.45
CA THR A 444 10.09 -4.84 -12.07
C THR A 444 8.87 -4.57 -11.19
N MET A 445 8.83 -3.36 -10.62
CA MET A 445 7.65 -2.88 -9.90
C MET A 445 6.39 -3.01 -10.77
N PRO A 446 5.23 -3.41 -10.23
CA PRO A 446 3.96 -3.25 -10.92
C PRO A 446 3.81 -1.79 -11.38
N GLY A 447 3.58 -1.58 -12.68
CA GLY A 447 3.54 -0.23 -13.26
C GLY A 447 4.88 0.38 -13.64
N PHE A 448 5.95 -0.42 -13.68
CA PHE A 448 7.24 0.00 -14.24
C PHE A 448 7.13 0.60 -15.65
N GLU A 449 6.20 0.11 -16.47
CA GLU A 449 5.93 0.67 -17.81
C GLU A 449 5.42 2.13 -17.77
N LEU A 450 4.77 2.53 -16.68
CA LEU A 450 4.27 3.89 -16.46
C LEU A 450 5.29 4.80 -15.77
N MET A 451 6.40 4.26 -15.27
CA MET A 451 7.45 5.06 -14.64
C MET A 451 8.27 5.78 -15.71
N ASP A 452 8.33 7.10 -15.64
CA ASP A 452 9.11 7.90 -16.60
C ASP A 452 10.61 7.51 -16.53
N TYR A 453 11.04 7.01 -15.38
CA TYR A 453 12.42 6.59 -15.09
C TYR A 453 12.70 5.11 -15.41
N ASN A 454 11.84 4.40 -16.13
CA ASN A 454 12.03 2.98 -16.44
C ASN A 454 13.22 2.69 -17.39
N LYS A 455 13.65 3.69 -18.17
CA LYS A 455 14.85 3.61 -19.02
C LYS A 455 16.15 3.81 -18.24
N VAL A 456 16.05 4.34 -17.03
CA VAL A 456 17.18 4.61 -16.14
C VAL A 456 17.47 3.33 -15.34
N GLN A 457 18.73 3.07 -15.02
CA GLN A 457 19.13 1.95 -14.17
C GLN A 457 18.26 1.90 -12.90
N PRO A 458 17.66 0.75 -12.54
CA PRO A 458 16.80 0.67 -11.36
C PRO A 458 17.61 0.88 -10.07
N LEU A 459 16.96 1.41 -9.04
CA LEU A 459 17.53 1.45 -7.68
C LEU A 459 17.70 0.02 -7.16
N ALA A 460 18.74 -0.21 -6.34
CA ALA A 460 18.97 -1.52 -5.72
C ALA A 460 17.84 -1.90 -4.75
N GLY A 461 17.47 -3.19 -4.75
CA GLY A 461 16.34 -3.71 -3.96
C GLY A 461 14.96 -3.18 -4.40
N VAL A 462 13.92 -3.61 -3.71
CA VAL A 462 12.54 -3.14 -3.89
C VAL A 462 12.11 -2.27 -2.70
N PRO A 463 11.17 -1.31 -2.85
CA PRO A 463 10.66 -0.57 -1.70
C PRO A 463 10.19 -1.52 -0.58
N PHE A 464 10.65 -1.30 0.65
CA PHE A 464 10.38 -2.21 1.77
C PHE A 464 8.88 -2.42 2.01
N TRP A 465 8.08 -1.38 1.78
CA TRP A 465 6.63 -1.45 1.90
C TRP A 465 5.99 -2.51 0.98
N GLN A 466 6.61 -2.89 -0.13
CA GLN A 466 6.11 -3.97 -1.00
C GLN A 466 6.23 -5.35 -0.35
N THR A 467 7.09 -5.48 0.67
CA THR A 467 7.18 -6.71 1.49
C THR A 467 6.09 -6.78 2.56
N LEU A 468 5.45 -5.64 2.84
CA LEU A 468 4.29 -5.51 3.73
C LEU A 468 3.04 -5.68 2.85
N GLU A 469 2.58 -6.92 2.65
CA GLU A 469 1.40 -7.18 1.80
C GLU A 469 0.06 -6.79 2.46
N ASP A 470 0.05 -6.61 3.79
CA ASP A 470 -1.15 -6.33 4.58
C ASP A 470 -1.11 -4.90 5.13
N PRO A 471 -2.14 -4.06 4.88
CA PRO A 471 -2.32 -2.72 5.48
C PRO A 471 -2.03 -2.63 6.98
N VAL A 472 -2.27 -3.69 7.73
CA VAL A 472 -2.01 -3.79 9.17
C VAL A 472 -0.51 -3.74 9.46
N PHE A 473 0.30 -4.43 8.65
CA PHE A 473 1.74 -4.38 8.77
C PHE A 473 2.27 -2.98 8.40
N PHE A 474 1.70 -2.31 7.40
CA PHE A 474 2.03 -0.90 7.15
C PHE A 474 1.74 -0.05 8.37
N LEU A 475 0.54 -0.18 8.94
CA LEU A 475 0.12 0.61 10.08
C LEU A 475 1.03 0.37 11.29
N LEU A 476 1.40 -0.88 11.57
CA LEU A 476 2.39 -1.24 12.60
C LEU A 476 3.73 -0.54 12.37
N TYR A 477 4.29 -0.64 11.17
CA TYR A 477 5.56 0.02 10.86
C TYR A 477 5.47 1.54 10.97
N LEU A 478 4.38 2.14 10.53
CA LEU A 478 4.13 3.59 10.64
C LEU A 478 3.89 4.06 12.08
N SER A 479 3.53 3.16 13.01
CA SER A 479 3.47 3.48 14.43
C SER A 479 4.85 3.69 15.06
N ARG A 480 5.92 3.15 14.44
CA ARG A 480 7.30 3.21 14.94
C ARG A 480 8.23 4.05 14.08
N LEU A 481 8.04 3.99 12.76
CA LEU A 481 8.86 4.68 11.78
C LEU A 481 8.10 5.87 11.25
N THR A 482 8.83 6.96 11.01
CA THR A 482 8.26 8.09 10.27
C THR A 482 7.99 7.68 8.82
N ARG A 483 7.01 8.32 8.18
CA ARG A 483 6.76 8.21 6.73
C ARG A 483 8.05 8.32 5.90
N LYS A 484 8.92 9.27 6.26
CA LYS A 484 10.20 9.48 5.57
C LYS A 484 11.12 8.27 5.76
N SER A 485 11.30 7.81 7.00
CA SER A 485 12.14 6.65 7.31
C SER A 485 11.67 5.42 6.54
N LEU A 486 10.38 5.08 6.62
CA LEU A 486 9.81 3.92 5.91
C LEU A 486 9.91 4.05 4.39
N GLY A 487 9.67 5.25 3.84
CA GLY A 487 9.77 5.51 2.39
C GLY A 487 11.19 5.41 1.83
N CYS A 488 12.22 5.54 2.66
CA CYS A 488 13.61 5.36 2.28
C CYS A 488 14.08 3.89 2.35
N LEU A 489 13.34 3.00 3.02
CA LEU A 489 13.75 1.61 3.17
C LEU A 489 13.50 0.81 1.90
N ARG A 490 14.49 0.02 1.51
CA ARG A 490 14.39 -0.96 0.42
C ARG A 490 14.87 -2.32 0.88
N ALA A 491 14.15 -3.36 0.49
CA ALA A 491 14.50 -4.74 0.75
C ALA A 491 15.32 -5.29 -0.41
N ASP A 492 16.53 -5.78 -0.11
CA ASP A 492 17.29 -6.64 -1.01
C ASP A 492 16.95 -8.09 -0.66
N ILE A 493 15.88 -8.59 -1.27
CA ILE A 493 15.32 -9.93 -0.99
C ILE A 493 16.35 -11.06 -1.27
N PRO A 494 17.10 -11.05 -2.38
CA PRO A 494 18.16 -12.03 -2.61
C PRO A 494 19.16 -12.11 -1.47
N ASN A 495 19.73 -10.97 -1.06
CA ASN A 495 20.77 -10.91 -0.03
C ASN A 495 20.23 -10.83 1.40
N GLN A 496 18.91 -10.75 1.58
CA GLN A 496 18.25 -10.56 2.88
C GLN A 496 18.76 -9.33 3.63
N SER A 497 19.09 -8.26 2.90
CA SER A 497 19.65 -7.05 3.47
C SER A 497 18.65 -5.89 3.33
N LEU A 498 18.90 -4.81 4.08
CA LEU A 498 18.12 -3.60 4.03
C LEU A 498 19.00 -2.48 3.50
N ILE A 499 18.50 -1.77 2.48
CA ILE A 499 19.15 -0.59 1.92
C ILE A 499 18.34 0.62 2.40
N THR A 500 19.02 1.64 2.92
CA THR A 500 18.38 2.90 3.29
C THR A 500 18.78 3.96 2.28
N LEU A 501 17.86 4.33 1.40
CA LEU A 501 18.08 5.38 0.42
C LEU A 501 18.48 6.68 1.11
N GLY A 502 19.57 7.26 0.62
CA GLY A 502 20.07 8.52 1.10
C GLY A 502 21.11 8.43 2.21
N SER A 503 21.47 7.23 2.67
CA SER A 503 22.39 7.03 3.78
C SER A 503 23.87 7.07 3.38
N GLN A 504 24.19 6.75 2.13
CA GLN A 504 25.54 6.68 1.58
C GLN A 504 25.66 7.46 0.26
N MET A 505 24.96 8.60 0.17
CA MET A 505 24.99 9.42 -1.05
C MET A 505 26.34 10.12 -1.26
N GLU A 506 26.96 9.82 -2.38
CA GLU A 506 28.16 10.49 -2.87
C GLU A 506 27.79 11.54 -3.92
N PHE A 507 28.51 12.68 -3.91
CA PHE A 507 28.26 13.79 -4.82
C PHE A 507 29.52 14.08 -5.63
N PHE A 508 29.38 14.02 -6.94
CA PHE A 508 30.45 14.23 -7.90
C PHE A 508 30.22 15.53 -8.66
N TYR A 509 31.30 16.24 -8.95
CA TYR A 509 31.30 17.49 -9.72
C TYR A 509 32.50 17.45 -10.66
N GLN A 510 32.27 17.08 -11.91
CA GLN A 510 33.31 16.74 -12.88
C GLN A 510 33.08 17.43 -14.22
N SER A 511 34.15 17.69 -14.96
CA SER A 511 34.02 18.10 -16.36
C SER A 511 33.54 16.90 -17.19
N PRO A 512 32.92 17.12 -18.37
CA PRO A 512 32.45 16.02 -19.20
C PRO A 512 33.55 15.02 -19.59
N SER A 513 34.80 15.48 -19.76
CA SER A 513 35.95 14.62 -20.10
C SER A 513 36.43 13.75 -18.94
N ASP A 514 36.08 14.10 -17.70
CA ASP A 514 36.49 13.37 -16.49
C ASP A 514 35.42 12.36 -16.01
N LEU A 515 34.26 12.32 -16.67
CA LEU A 515 33.20 11.38 -16.33
C LEU A 515 33.63 9.95 -16.63
N ALA A 516 33.32 9.02 -15.72
CA ALA A 516 33.50 7.61 -15.99
C ALA A 516 32.64 7.15 -17.19
N PRO A 517 33.08 6.12 -17.94
CA PRO A 517 32.32 5.58 -19.06
C PRO A 517 30.87 5.25 -18.69
N GLY A 518 29.92 5.63 -19.54
CA GLY A 518 28.48 5.38 -19.35
C GLY A 518 27.74 6.37 -18.45
N ILE A 519 28.41 7.14 -17.58
CA ILE A 519 27.76 8.11 -16.69
C ILE A 519 27.01 9.18 -17.49
N LEU A 520 27.62 9.69 -18.56
CA LEU A 520 26.98 10.70 -19.41
C LEU A 520 25.72 10.17 -20.11
N ASP A 521 25.73 8.91 -20.54
CA ASP A 521 24.56 8.25 -21.14
C ASP A 521 23.43 8.14 -20.11
N GLU A 522 23.78 7.74 -18.88
CA GLU A 522 22.81 7.60 -17.79
C GLU A 522 22.23 8.96 -17.37
N ILE A 523 23.04 10.01 -17.32
CA ILE A 523 22.57 11.39 -17.11
C ILE A 523 21.61 11.82 -18.23
N CYS A 524 21.90 11.50 -19.50
CA CYS A 524 20.98 11.81 -20.60
C CYS A 524 19.62 11.13 -20.40
N LYS A 525 19.59 9.86 -19.99
CA LYS A 525 18.34 9.15 -19.67
C LYS A 525 17.61 9.76 -18.46
N MET A 526 18.34 10.17 -17.42
CA MET A 526 17.77 10.87 -16.26
C MET A 526 17.09 12.20 -16.66
N VAL A 527 17.69 12.93 -17.60
CA VAL A 527 17.14 14.18 -18.13
C VAL A 527 15.92 13.92 -19.02
N ASP A 528 15.96 12.88 -19.86
CA ASP A 528 14.82 12.41 -20.66
C ASP A 528 13.63 12.05 -19.76
N ALA A 529 13.87 11.19 -18.76
CA ALA A 529 12.88 10.79 -17.76
C ALA A 529 12.28 11.95 -16.95
N GLY A 530 13.00 13.08 -16.83
CA GLY A 530 12.48 14.29 -16.20
C GLY A 530 11.43 15.04 -17.03
N GLY A 531 11.30 14.73 -18.33
CA GLY A 531 10.22 15.17 -19.22
C GLY A 531 10.09 16.68 -19.47
N SER A 532 11.02 17.49 -18.97
CA SER A 532 10.87 18.96 -18.90
C SER A 532 11.67 19.73 -19.96
N VAL A 533 12.44 19.05 -20.81
CA VAL A 533 13.38 19.71 -21.75
C VAL A 533 13.34 19.09 -23.15
N ASP A 534 13.73 19.89 -24.14
CA ASP A 534 13.92 19.46 -25.53
C ASP A 534 15.16 18.55 -25.64
N LEU A 535 14.93 17.26 -25.92
CA LEU A 535 15.96 16.23 -25.94
C LEU A 535 16.98 16.41 -27.06
N LYS A 536 16.64 17.16 -28.12
CA LYS A 536 17.48 17.33 -29.32
C LYS A 536 18.89 17.83 -29.00
N TYR A 537 19.03 18.64 -27.96
CA TYR A 537 20.29 19.28 -27.58
C TYR A 537 20.83 18.80 -26.24
N VAL A 538 20.20 17.83 -25.57
CA VAL A 538 20.62 17.40 -24.23
C VAL A 538 22.05 16.87 -24.26
N ARG A 539 22.32 15.89 -25.12
CA ARG A 539 23.64 15.25 -25.22
C ARG A 539 24.75 16.24 -25.54
N SER A 540 24.62 16.98 -26.64
CA SER A 540 25.66 17.90 -27.09
C SER A 540 25.89 19.08 -26.13
N ASN A 541 24.88 19.51 -25.39
CA ASN A 541 25.04 20.52 -24.35
C ASN A 541 25.74 19.95 -23.11
N LEU A 542 25.51 18.69 -22.75
CA LEU A 542 26.20 18.04 -21.64
C LEU A 542 27.67 17.75 -21.98
N GLU A 543 27.98 17.29 -23.19
CA GLU A 543 29.37 17.07 -23.65
C GLU A 543 30.21 18.36 -23.64
N LYS A 544 29.56 19.52 -23.79
CA LYS A 544 30.17 20.85 -23.76
C LYS A 544 29.94 21.58 -22.44
N ALA A 545 29.41 20.91 -21.42
CA ALA A 545 29.14 21.56 -20.14
C ALA A 545 30.45 21.97 -19.46
N TYR A 546 30.43 23.09 -18.74
CA TYR A 546 31.55 23.50 -17.90
C TYR A 546 31.74 22.50 -16.75
N LEU A 547 30.64 22.12 -16.10
CA LEU A 547 30.65 21.23 -14.96
C LEU A 547 29.35 20.43 -14.87
N ILE A 548 29.45 19.13 -14.62
CA ILE A 548 28.32 18.23 -14.39
C ILE A 548 28.36 17.78 -12.94
N GLY A 549 27.24 17.96 -12.24
CA GLY A 549 27.02 17.47 -10.90
C GLY A 549 26.10 16.27 -10.91
N TYR A 550 26.47 15.19 -10.24
CA TYR A 550 25.57 14.05 -10.05
C TYR A 550 25.73 13.42 -8.68
N ALA A 551 24.64 12.85 -8.17
CA ALA A 551 24.59 12.13 -6.91
C ALA A 551 24.43 10.64 -7.20
N MET A 552 25.20 9.81 -6.50
CA MET A 552 25.21 8.37 -6.69
C MET A 552 25.12 7.65 -5.35
N GLU A 553 24.46 6.51 -5.33
CA GLU A 553 24.42 5.58 -4.20
C GLU A 553 24.34 4.16 -4.78
N ASP A 554 25.14 3.24 -4.25
CA ASP A 554 25.24 1.85 -4.72
C ASP A 554 25.44 1.71 -6.25
N GLY A 555 26.23 2.63 -6.83
CA GLY A 555 26.52 2.65 -8.27
C GLY A 555 25.36 3.16 -9.15
N VAL A 556 24.28 3.67 -8.55
CA VAL A 556 23.10 4.17 -9.27
C VAL A 556 22.98 5.69 -9.13
N ILE A 557 22.81 6.40 -10.25
CA ILE A 557 22.60 7.85 -10.24
C ILE A 557 21.23 8.18 -9.64
N LEU A 558 21.20 8.94 -8.55
CA LEU A 558 19.98 9.38 -7.86
C LEU A 558 19.45 10.72 -8.40
N GLY A 559 20.34 11.56 -8.91
CA GLY A 559 20.00 12.84 -9.49
C GLY A 559 21.22 13.50 -10.15
N ASN A 560 20.96 14.46 -11.01
CA ASN A 560 21.98 15.21 -11.73
C ASN A 560 21.57 16.68 -11.90
N SER A 561 22.55 17.52 -12.21
CA SER A 561 22.41 18.91 -12.64
C SER A 561 23.69 19.33 -13.37
N CYS A 562 23.70 20.43 -14.10
CA CYS A 562 24.93 20.91 -14.73
C CYS A 562 25.00 22.43 -14.82
N LEU A 563 26.22 22.92 -14.99
CA LEU A 563 26.55 24.25 -15.49
C LEU A 563 26.98 24.09 -16.95
N LYS A 564 26.08 24.40 -17.89
CA LYS A 564 26.35 24.25 -19.33
C LYS A 564 26.67 25.60 -19.96
N HIS A 565 27.45 25.58 -21.04
CA HIS A 565 27.59 26.74 -21.90
C HIS A 565 26.33 26.87 -22.77
N PRO A 566 25.52 27.93 -22.57
CA PRO A 566 24.33 28.14 -23.37
C PRO A 566 24.73 28.37 -24.84
N ARG A 567 23.88 27.92 -25.77
CA ARG A 567 24.16 28.09 -27.21
C ARG A 567 24.20 29.58 -27.57
N LYS A 568 25.10 29.97 -28.47
CA LYS A 568 25.30 31.38 -28.85
C LYS A 568 24.00 32.04 -29.34
N GLU A 569 23.24 31.33 -30.17
CA GLU A 569 21.97 31.82 -30.72
C GLU A 569 20.91 31.98 -29.62
N PHE A 570 20.97 31.14 -28.58
CA PHE A 570 20.09 31.26 -27.43
C PHE A 570 20.41 32.51 -26.63
N ILE A 571 21.69 32.76 -26.31
CA ILE A 571 22.12 33.94 -25.56
C ILE A 571 21.85 35.23 -26.34
N GLN A 572 22.23 35.30 -27.62
CA GLN A 572 21.98 36.50 -28.44
C GLN A 572 20.50 36.90 -28.41
N ARG A 573 19.60 35.92 -28.54
CA ARG A 573 18.16 36.17 -28.48
C ARG A 573 17.70 36.63 -27.09
N ILE A 574 18.19 36.02 -26.01
CA ILE A 574 17.83 36.44 -24.65
C ILE A 574 18.34 37.86 -24.39
N ASN A 575 19.59 38.16 -24.73
CA ASN A 575 20.17 39.48 -24.60
C ASN A 575 19.34 40.53 -25.36
N GLN A 576 18.93 40.24 -26.60
CA GLN A 576 18.09 41.15 -27.40
C GLN A 576 16.72 41.42 -26.76
N ILE A 577 16.09 40.40 -26.16
CA ILE A 577 14.75 40.54 -25.55
C ILE A 577 14.83 41.26 -24.21
N THR A 578 15.91 41.05 -23.45
CA THR A 578 15.99 41.44 -22.04
C THR A 578 16.90 42.64 -21.78
N ASP A 579 17.68 43.06 -22.78
CA ASP A 579 18.77 44.02 -22.64
C ASP A 579 19.76 43.66 -21.51
N PHE A 580 19.96 42.34 -21.31
CA PHE A 580 20.79 41.80 -20.24
C PHE A 580 21.83 40.84 -20.82
N ASP A 581 23.12 41.18 -20.70
CA ASP A 581 24.19 40.41 -21.33
C ASP A 581 24.61 39.16 -20.53
N LEU A 582 24.27 37.98 -21.07
CA LEU A 582 24.61 36.68 -20.49
C LEU A 582 25.80 35.98 -21.15
N THR A 583 26.57 36.66 -22.02
CA THR A 583 27.60 36.04 -22.88
C THR A 583 28.68 35.25 -22.13
N HIS A 584 29.03 35.69 -20.92
CA HIS A 584 30.10 35.08 -20.11
C HIS A 584 29.59 34.17 -18.98
N PHE A 585 28.29 33.89 -18.97
CA PHE A 585 27.66 33.12 -17.91
C PHE A 585 27.56 31.64 -18.29
N VAL A 586 27.41 30.81 -17.26
CA VAL A 586 26.99 29.42 -17.43
C VAL A 586 25.53 29.27 -17.02
N GLU A 587 24.77 28.51 -17.81
CA GLU A 587 23.39 28.21 -17.51
C GLU A 587 23.34 26.97 -16.61
N ARG A 588 22.69 27.09 -15.45
CA ARG A 588 22.29 25.94 -14.66
C ARG A 588 21.04 25.32 -15.28
N GLY A 589 21.14 24.05 -15.66
CA GLY A 589 20.05 23.34 -16.32
C GLY A 589 20.04 21.84 -16.04
N TYR A 590 19.11 21.15 -16.70
CA TYR A 590 19.01 19.68 -16.71
C TYR A 590 18.99 19.05 -15.32
N THR A 591 18.39 19.72 -14.35
CA THR A 591 18.28 19.18 -12.99
C THR A 591 17.18 18.13 -12.97
N SER A 592 17.57 16.88 -12.73
CA SER A 592 16.64 15.75 -12.61
C SER A 592 16.97 14.98 -11.34
N VAL A 593 15.95 14.58 -10.59
CA VAL A 593 16.08 13.78 -9.38
C VAL A 593 15.02 12.69 -9.43
N ARG A 594 15.44 11.45 -9.20
CA ARG A 594 14.53 10.31 -9.15
C ARG A 594 13.37 10.59 -8.21
N PRO A 595 12.14 10.20 -8.57
CA PRO A 595 10.96 10.38 -7.72
C PRO A 595 11.17 9.92 -6.28
N GLU A 596 11.78 8.76 -6.07
CA GLU A 596 12.05 8.12 -4.77
C GLU A 596 13.05 8.91 -3.93
N CYS A 597 13.92 9.69 -4.56
CA CYS A 597 14.95 10.49 -3.90
C CYS A 597 14.53 11.95 -3.71
N ARG A 598 13.33 12.33 -4.18
CA ARG A 598 12.75 13.65 -3.90
C ARG A 598 12.55 13.79 -2.40
N SER A 599 12.79 14.99 -1.88
CA SER A 599 12.81 15.32 -0.44
C SER A 599 14.02 14.83 0.37
N LEU A 600 14.96 14.07 -0.22
CA LEU A 600 16.21 13.69 0.44
C LEU A 600 17.31 14.77 0.35
N GLY A 601 17.01 15.90 -0.29
CA GLY A 601 17.95 17.02 -0.43
C GLY A 601 18.93 16.89 -1.59
N VAL A 602 18.84 15.83 -2.40
CA VAL A 602 19.72 15.58 -3.57
C VAL A 602 19.82 16.81 -4.47
N GLY A 603 18.67 17.32 -4.94
CA GLY A 603 18.65 18.50 -5.81
C GLY A 603 19.31 19.72 -5.17
N ALA A 604 19.00 20.04 -3.91
CA ALA A 604 19.58 21.19 -3.24
C ALA A 604 21.11 21.08 -3.10
N ARG A 605 21.61 19.92 -2.67
CA ARG A 605 23.06 19.66 -2.53
C ARG A 605 23.79 19.73 -3.86
N LEU A 606 23.20 19.22 -4.95
CA LEU A 606 23.76 19.35 -6.30
C LEU A 606 23.88 20.82 -6.73
N LEU A 607 22.83 21.61 -6.51
CA LEU A 607 22.83 23.02 -6.87
C LEU A 607 23.84 23.83 -6.04
N GLU A 608 23.89 23.59 -4.74
CA GLU A 608 24.89 24.20 -3.84
C GLU A 608 26.31 23.85 -4.29
N GLY A 609 26.59 22.57 -4.53
CA GLY A 609 27.92 22.10 -4.90
C GLY A 609 28.40 22.60 -6.27
N LEU A 610 27.49 22.74 -7.25
CA LEU A 610 27.77 23.38 -8.53
C LEU A 610 28.04 24.88 -8.35
N THR A 611 27.25 25.57 -7.51
CA THR A 611 27.44 27.00 -7.24
C THR A 611 28.81 27.27 -6.65
N LYS A 612 29.20 26.50 -5.63
CA LYS A 612 30.51 26.62 -4.96
C LYS A 612 31.69 26.39 -5.92
N ARG A 613 31.47 25.65 -7.01
CA ARG A 613 32.49 25.24 -7.99
C ARG A 613 32.36 25.94 -9.33
N ALA A 614 31.58 27.02 -9.41
CA ALA A 614 31.42 27.80 -10.64
C ALA A 614 32.72 28.51 -11.07
N GLY A 615 33.70 28.61 -10.17
CA GLY A 615 34.97 29.29 -10.43
C GLY A 615 34.74 30.77 -10.73
N GLY A 616 35.28 31.25 -11.84
CA GLY A 616 35.10 32.63 -12.31
C GLY A 616 33.79 32.88 -13.06
N HIS A 617 32.92 31.88 -13.24
CA HIS A 617 31.68 32.03 -13.98
C HIS A 617 30.53 32.50 -13.09
N LYS A 618 29.75 33.46 -13.58
CA LYS A 618 28.41 33.75 -13.05
C LYS A 618 27.43 32.68 -13.53
N ILE A 619 26.47 32.35 -12.66
CA ILE A 619 25.45 31.34 -12.94
C ILE A 619 24.09 32.01 -13.11
N PHE A 620 23.34 31.56 -14.11
CA PHE A 620 21.92 31.87 -14.21
C PHE A 620 21.08 30.60 -14.47
N SER A 621 19.79 30.67 -14.19
CA SER A 621 18.80 29.66 -14.54
C SER A 621 17.60 30.31 -15.23
N ILE A 622 17.04 29.59 -16.19
CA ILE A 622 15.78 29.95 -16.84
C ILE A 622 14.68 29.07 -16.27
N ILE A 623 13.69 29.66 -15.61
CA ILE A 623 12.61 28.93 -14.97
C ILE A 623 11.28 29.51 -15.46
N SER A 624 10.36 28.64 -15.90
CA SER A 624 9.02 29.08 -16.30
C SER A 624 8.24 29.60 -15.09
N GLU A 625 7.51 30.71 -15.25
CA GLU A 625 6.83 31.37 -14.13
C GLU A 625 5.69 30.52 -13.52
N ASP A 626 5.17 29.55 -14.27
CA ASP A 626 4.19 28.55 -13.80
C ASP A 626 4.83 27.37 -13.02
N ASN A 627 6.16 27.25 -13.03
CA ASN A 627 6.88 26.16 -12.34
C ASN A 627 7.20 26.53 -10.89
N LEU A 628 6.15 26.60 -10.07
CA LEU A 628 6.24 26.95 -8.65
C LEU A 628 7.15 26.01 -7.84
N ALA A 629 7.27 24.75 -8.23
CA ALA A 629 8.16 23.79 -7.58
C ALA A 629 9.64 24.20 -7.74
N THR A 630 10.04 24.57 -8.96
CA THR A 630 11.41 25.01 -9.24
C THR A 630 11.70 26.36 -8.60
N HIS A 631 10.71 27.26 -8.52
CA HIS A 631 10.84 28.51 -7.75
C HIS A 631 11.16 28.26 -6.28
N LYS A 632 10.47 27.30 -5.63
CA LYS A 632 10.74 26.94 -4.23
C LYS A 632 12.16 26.40 -4.06
N ILE A 633 12.64 25.59 -5.00
CA ILE A 633 14.02 25.08 -5.00
C ILE A 633 15.04 26.21 -5.19
N ALA A 634 14.81 27.11 -6.14
CA ALA A 634 15.69 28.26 -6.38
C ALA A 634 15.82 29.14 -5.14
N LYS A 635 14.68 29.54 -4.53
CA LYS A 635 14.66 30.33 -3.29
C LYS A 635 15.38 29.64 -2.14
N LYS A 636 15.18 28.32 -1.97
CA LYS A 636 15.88 27.53 -0.94
C LYS A 636 17.40 27.50 -1.13
N ASN A 637 17.89 27.69 -2.36
CA ASN A 637 19.31 27.76 -2.69
C ASN A 637 19.79 29.21 -2.84
N ASN A 638 19.19 30.16 -2.11
CA ASN A 638 19.53 31.59 -2.13
C ASN A 638 19.68 32.12 -3.56
N THR A 639 18.77 31.71 -4.45
CA THR A 639 18.71 32.17 -5.84
C THR A 639 17.51 33.09 -5.98
N ARG A 640 17.73 34.28 -6.53
CA ARG A 640 16.71 35.33 -6.70
C ARG A 640 16.39 35.52 -8.17
N LYS A 641 15.14 35.84 -8.47
CA LYS A 641 14.71 36.26 -9.81
C LYS A 641 15.21 37.68 -10.06
N ILE A 642 15.83 37.91 -11.21
CA ILE A 642 16.42 39.21 -11.58
C ILE A 642 15.52 39.96 -12.56
N LEU A 643 14.94 39.22 -13.51
CA LEU A 643 14.03 39.75 -14.52
C LEU A 643 13.11 38.66 -15.05
N THR A 644 12.06 39.07 -15.76
CA THR A 644 11.17 38.17 -16.50
C THR A 644 11.06 38.57 -17.96
N TYR A 645 10.83 37.60 -18.84
CA TYR A 645 10.58 37.84 -20.26
C TYR A 645 9.54 36.84 -20.79
N PHE A 646 8.88 37.18 -21.90
CA PHE A 646 7.98 36.25 -22.58
C PHE A 646 8.76 35.47 -23.64
N SER A 647 8.69 34.14 -23.61
CA SER A 647 9.34 33.30 -24.61
C SER A 647 8.32 32.81 -25.63
N GLU A 648 8.33 33.40 -26.82
CA GLU A 648 7.46 33.00 -27.94
C GLU A 648 7.61 31.52 -28.29
N LYS A 649 8.83 30.97 -28.21
CA LYS A 649 9.11 29.56 -28.52
C LYS A 649 8.30 28.59 -27.65
N VAL A 650 8.12 28.90 -26.36
CA VAL A 650 7.37 28.04 -25.42
C VAL A 650 5.99 28.59 -25.08
N GLY A 651 5.64 29.79 -25.55
CA GLY A 651 4.36 30.45 -25.27
C GLY A 651 4.15 30.80 -23.79
N LYS A 652 5.23 31.03 -23.03
CA LYS A 652 5.18 31.22 -21.57
C LYS A 652 6.08 32.35 -21.10
N LYS A 653 5.72 32.93 -19.95
CA LYS A 653 6.56 33.87 -19.21
C LYS A 653 7.65 33.07 -18.47
N MET A 654 8.90 33.52 -18.63
CA MET A 654 10.09 32.91 -18.07
C MET A 654 10.80 33.91 -17.15
N GLY A 655 11.36 33.43 -16.06
CA GLY A 655 12.23 34.20 -15.16
C GLY A 655 13.70 33.83 -15.36
N ILE A 656 14.57 34.83 -15.26
CA ILE A 656 16.02 34.66 -15.11
C ILE A 656 16.36 34.74 -13.63
N TRP A 657 16.99 33.68 -13.12
CA TRP A 657 17.30 33.52 -11.71
C TRP A 657 18.81 33.38 -11.51
N MET A 658 19.35 34.03 -10.47
CA MET A 658 20.79 33.97 -10.16
C MET A 658 21.04 33.77 -8.66
N PRO A 659 22.14 33.07 -8.27
CA PRO A 659 22.57 33.02 -6.87
C PRO A 659 22.77 34.44 -6.33
N GLU A 660 22.26 34.71 -5.13
CA GLU A 660 22.15 36.07 -4.59
C GLU A 660 23.50 36.79 -4.50
N HIS A 661 24.54 36.07 -4.06
CA HIS A 661 25.90 36.59 -3.96
C HIS A 661 26.60 36.84 -5.32
N MET A 662 25.99 36.43 -6.44
CA MET A 662 26.50 36.68 -7.80
C MET A 662 25.77 37.84 -8.50
N ILE A 663 24.80 38.48 -7.83
CA ILE A 663 24.03 39.60 -8.39
C ILE A 663 24.74 40.90 -8.07
N GLU A 664 25.01 41.71 -9.09
CA GLU A 664 25.57 43.05 -8.89
C GLU A 664 24.49 44.02 -8.43
N ASN A 665 24.88 45.02 -7.62
CA ASN A 665 23.94 46.00 -7.06
C ASN A 665 23.12 46.73 -8.13
N GLU A 666 23.73 46.93 -9.30
CA GLU A 666 23.17 47.61 -10.47
C GLU A 666 22.06 46.79 -11.15
N TRP A 667 21.94 45.50 -10.85
CA TRP A 667 20.96 44.57 -11.44
C TRP A 667 19.71 44.39 -10.59
N ASN A 668 19.53 45.17 -9.52
CA ASN A 668 18.29 45.21 -8.73
C ASN A 668 17.19 45.96 -9.50
N LEU A 669 16.70 45.37 -10.60
CA LEU A 669 15.72 45.98 -11.50
C LEU A 669 14.25 45.77 -11.05
N GLU A 670 14.01 44.89 -10.09
CA GLU A 670 12.71 44.75 -9.42
C GLU A 670 12.83 45.24 -7.97
N LYS A 671 12.41 46.48 -7.71
CA LYS A 671 11.92 46.90 -6.40
C LYS A 671 10.39 46.93 -6.43
#